data_AF-A0A640W5Z2-F1
#
_entry.id   AF-A0A640W5Z2-F1
#
_cell.length_a   1.000
_cell.length_b   1.000
_cell.length_c   1.000
_cell.angle_alpha   90.00
_cell.angle_beta   90.00
_cell.angle_gamma   90.00
#
_symmetry.space_group_name_H-M   'P 1'
#
loop_
_entity.id
_entity.type
_entity.pdbx_description
1 polymer ?
#
loop_
_entity_poly.entity_id
_entity_poly.type
_entity_poly.pdbx_seq_one_letter_code
_entity_poly.pdbx_strand_id
1 'polypeptide(L)'
;MLKKMLPVAIAILLIVPIGIAQKDIPSGYEGVSWTKVVPLKKACLVKFDENSLIDDFAYMAAIPASTFYDTETDRIYSYPVLFYNDYIKGNESTLSLNDRQGLDYFMEDWISYNKGLNEIEYINVDGKPWKASNYTYIKSNDIYDIASKIALHDWSYSNNAVVAVVGDVKYGSYDKQNYSVGGKLNAKAIKHITLKGIKQDSLAPQYDDFYVDEDYKFIIADLWWPSISWLPNFIYLATLGMLTGGVTIPSADPDLQLYCNYDGKLMEVAASQNWNIMVGPSEHVETYVYSPGQWKTAITDIPTKGLLGERHGTILQILADKLMRKVTYYIDLNLYPGEEIELKEMPPFMARNADFELTWQGNAKLGLIVIDEDGSAVGMATKTNVSKQKLHLDQLGQGKYRVAIVQLTPANGTISYKLTYSWESKLKKEQANYIMNAAEGAIIASLKNAPLLYTKPDKLSKEIKNVVKKLGIKNVYVVDLNGDSSAIDELSGICNIKMNFNNLVDIYHYIRNETKRDDIVFTTIDPWTYWLVERLKPEGEKDGALYIGPAAYIAAHHGCPLIAVDMHPRLSTAVVWYNEWWKKHAIRDIVPSVADMYLNGREVYKFLDDIGLDEPGKEETLITVAGQFDIGIPWDRTFIGVAYPGRILGTPVDTSYWVARSVFYPAIIFVNPALSPNGIMLINGSKSIRMPSGRLKIIKPSQDEKFYYPVLNSWITYSHRFNERASKYWGFNYTCADGITPYYDPSTNPIDNNVLAAHGKYGAYWPDMSESETNPFYFRKAGYDVAFTTNFSATMEDLNRGVIMWEETTHGWHLHSGVLAFWDPYGVPGFVGINISLPTVEPNPWRGYELYLPGYLDGSWFN
;
A
#
# COMPACT_ATOMS: atom_id res chain seq x y z
N MET A 1 -10.40 -41.38 78.08
CA MET A 1 -10.70 -40.15 77.31
C MET A 1 -9.93 -40.04 75.98
N LEU A 2 -8.68 -40.52 75.85
CA LEU A 2 -7.85 -40.28 74.64
C LEU A 2 -8.34 -40.81 73.27
N LYS A 3 -9.33 -41.73 73.20
CA LYS A 3 -9.80 -42.31 71.91
C LYS A 3 -10.92 -41.53 71.19
N LYS A 4 -11.34 -40.36 71.69
CA LYS A 4 -12.39 -39.54 71.03
C LYS A 4 -11.90 -38.21 70.41
N MET A 5 -10.62 -37.85 70.56
CA MET A 5 -10.09 -36.58 70.05
C MET A 5 -9.39 -36.67 68.68
N LEU A 6 -9.02 -37.88 68.24
CA LEU A 6 -8.32 -38.08 66.97
C LEU A 6 -9.14 -37.69 65.71
N PRO A 7 -10.47 -37.94 65.63
CA PRO A 7 -11.26 -37.51 64.46
C PRO A 7 -11.38 -35.98 64.34
N VAL A 8 -11.39 -35.27 65.47
CA VAL A 8 -11.53 -33.80 65.51
C VAL A 8 -10.24 -33.10 65.10
N ALA A 9 -9.08 -33.64 65.49
CA ALA A 9 -7.78 -33.11 65.04
C ALA A 9 -7.57 -33.24 63.52
N ILE A 10 -8.03 -34.34 62.92
CA ILE A 10 -7.95 -34.56 61.47
C ILE A 10 -8.95 -33.66 60.71
N ALA A 11 -10.14 -33.42 61.26
CA ALA A 11 -11.11 -32.48 60.67
C ALA A 11 -10.62 -31.02 60.67
N ILE A 12 -9.86 -30.59 61.69
CA ILE A 12 -9.32 -29.23 61.79
C ILE A 12 -8.09 -29.03 60.88
N LEU A 13 -7.28 -30.08 60.65
CA LEU A 13 -6.18 -30.06 59.68
C LEU A 13 -6.63 -30.01 58.21
N LEU A 14 -7.92 -30.21 57.92
CA LEU A 14 -8.53 -30.03 56.60
C LEU A 14 -9.13 -28.63 56.38
N ILE A 15 -9.00 -27.72 57.37
CA ILE A 15 -9.36 -26.30 57.25
C ILE A 15 -8.10 -25.42 57.31
N VAL A 16 -7.01 -25.90 56.68
CA VAL A 16 -6.06 -24.95 56.08
C VAL A 16 -6.82 -24.30 54.93
N PRO A 17 -6.87 -22.96 54.82
CA PRO A 17 -7.30 -22.36 53.57
C PRO A 17 -6.33 -22.88 52.52
N ILE A 18 -6.80 -23.70 51.58
CA ILE A 18 -6.10 -23.83 50.32
C ILE A 18 -6.09 -22.41 49.79
N GLY A 19 -4.95 -21.74 49.97
CA GLY A 19 -4.67 -20.53 49.26
C GLY A 19 -4.80 -20.93 47.82
N ILE A 20 -5.93 -20.55 47.22
CA ILE A 20 -6.05 -20.48 45.77
C ILE A 20 -4.89 -19.58 45.41
N ALA A 21 -3.79 -20.18 44.95
CA ALA A 21 -2.74 -19.42 44.34
C ALA A 21 -3.45 -18.66 43.25
N GLN A 22 -3.58 -17.33 43.42
CA GLN A 22 -4.04 -16.46 42.35
C GLN A 22 -3.10 -16.79 41.21
N LYS A 23 -3.65 -17.47 40.21
CA LYS A 23 -2.87 -17.96 39.09
C LYS A 23 -2.57 -16.70 38.31
N ASP A 24 -1.38 -16.14 38.54
CA ASP A 24 -1.01 -14.80 38.05
C ASP A 24 -1.37 -14.71 36.57
N ILE A 25 -2.44 -13.97 36.28
CA ILE A 25 -3.03 -13.95 34.95
C ILE A 25 -2.04 -13.18 34.08
N PRO A 26 -1.39 -13.78 33.07
CA PRO A 26 -0.25 -13.16 32.38
C PRO A 26 -0.66 -11.83 31.78
N SER A 27 0.00 -10.73 32.17
CA SER A 27 -0.47 -9.35 31.92
C SER A 27 -0.82 -9.03 30.47
N GLY A 28 -0.19 -9.75 29.54
CA GLY A 28 -0.19 -9.46 28.11
C GLY A 28 0.62 -8.21 27.79
N TYR A 29 0.65 -7.86 26.51
CA TYR A 29 1.15 -6.60 25.98
C TYR A 29 0.04 -5.85 25.23
N GLU A 30 0.21 -4.53 25.11
CA GLU A 30 -0.57 -3.66 24.22
C GLU A 30 0.15 -3.59 22.86
N GLY A 31 -0.61 -3.54 21.77
CA GLY A 31 -0.09 -3.60 20.40
C GLY A 31 -1.19 -3.26 19.40
N VAL A 32 -1.11 -3.80 18.18
CA VAL A 32 -2.12 -3.54 17.13
C VAL A 32 -3.49 -4.16 17.42
N SER A 33 -3.58 -5.09 18.38
CA SER A 33 -4.83 -5.80 18.69
C SER A 33 -5.79 -4.99 19.56
N TRP A 34 -7.10 -5.25 19.41
CA TRP A 34 -8.16 -4.50 20.08
C TRP A 34 -8.21 -4.64 21.61
N THR A 35 -7.57 -5.68 22.15
CA THR A 35 -7.28 -5.83 23.59
C THR A 35 -5.92 -6.52 23.78
N LYS A 36 -5.49 -6.69 25.03
CA LYS A 36 -4.13 -7.16 25.37
C LYS A 36 -3.87 -8.58 24.92
N VAL A 37 -2.70 -8.80 24.31
CA VAL A 37 -2.29 -10.09 23.77
C VAL A 37 -1.39 -10.84 24.75
N VAL A 38 -1.72 -12.10 25.03
CA VAL A 38 -0.89 -13.05 25.78
C VAL A 38 -0.28 -14.05 24.78
N PRO A 39 1.03 -13.95 24.47
CA PRO A 39 1.67 -14.86 23.54
C PRO A 39 1.78 -16.28 24.13
N LEU A 40 1.36 -17.27 23.36
CA LEU A 40 1.46 -18.70 23.68
C LEU A 40 2.71 -19.30 23.01
N LYS A 41 3.37 -20.24 23.68
CA LYS A 41 4.59 -20.91 23.17
C LYS A 41 4.30 -21.97 22.09
N LYS A 42 3.53 -21.61 21.07
CA LYS A 42 3.10 -22.44 19.95
C LYS A 42 3.43 -21.78 18.61
N ALA A 43 3.29 -22.54 17.52
CA ALA A 43 3.12 -22.02 16.16
C ALA A 43 2.29 -23.05 15.35
N CYS A 44 1.46 -22.58 14.42
CA CYS A 44 0.78 -23.44 13.44
C CYS A 44 1.27 -23.12 12.03
N LEU A 45 1.65 -24.14 11.28
CA LEU A 45 2.20 -24.04 9.93
C LEU A 45 1.28 -24.80 8.97
N VAL A 46 0.73 -24.10 8.00
CA VAL A 46 -0.11 -24.67 6.94
C VAL A 46 0.69 -24.77 5.65
N LYS A 47 0.78 -25.95 5.02
CA LYS A 47 1.50 -26.09 3.75
C LYS A 47 0.77 -25.29 2.67
N PHE A 48 1.45 -24.29 2.12
CA PHE A 48 0.96 -23.48 1.00
C PHE A 48 0.78 -24.35 -0.26
N ASP A 49 -0.36 -24.19 -0.96
CA ASP A 49 -0.69 -24.89 -2.20
C ASP A 49 -1.27 -23.94 -3.25
N GLU A 50 -0.40 -23.41 -4.12
CA GLU A 50 -0.76 -22.54 -5.25
C GLU A 50 -1.79 -23.11 -6.26
N ASN A 51 -2.22 -24.37 -6.09
CA ASN A 51 -3.18 -25.07 -6.96
C ASN A 51 -4.50 -25.43 -6.26
N SER A 52 -4.64 -25.22 -4.94
CA SER A 52 -5.85 -25.61 -4.21
C SER A 52 -6.04 -24.88 -2.88
N LEU A 53 -7.20 -24.25 -2.69
CA LEU A 53 -7.59 -23.51 -1.48
C LEU A 53 -7.74 -24.37 -0.18
N ILE A 54 -7.26 -25.61 -0.19
CA ILE A 54 -7.28 -26.48 1.01
C ILE A 54 -6.45 -25.85 2.13
N ASP A 55 -5.36 -25.16 1.79
CA ASP A 55 -4.50 -24.43 2.70
C ASP A 55 -5.18 -23.15 3.23
N ASP A 56 -5.83 -22.34 2.39
CA ASP A 56 -6.63 -21.18 2.80
C ASP A 56 -7.73 -21.58 3.80
N PHE A 57 -8.52 -22.62 3.50
CA PHE A 57 -9.53 -23.12 4.44
C PHE A 57 -8.91 -23.72 5.70
N ALA A 58 -7.76 -24.39 5.61
CA ALA A 58 -7.04 -24.88 6.79
C ALA A 58 -6.52 -23.74 7.68
N TYR A 59 -5.98 -22.68 7.07
CA TYR A 59 -5.50 -21.48 7.73
C TYR A 59 -6.64 -20.79 8.48
N MET A 60 -7.76 -20.54 7.80
CA MET A 60 -8.94 -19.92 8.40
C MET A 60 -9.52 -20.76 9.56
N ALA A 61 -9.53 -22.10 9.44
CA ALA A 61 -9.93 -22.99 10.53
C ALA A 61 -8.95 -22.98 11.73
N ALA A 62 -7.67 -22.70 11.49
CA ALA A 62 -6.65 -22.59 12.54
C ALA A 62 -6.69 -21.24 13.30
N ILE A 63 -7.19 -20.16 12.69
CA ILE A 63 -7.30 -18.83 13.32
C ILE A 63 -7.90 -18.87 14.74
N PRO A 64 -9.11 -19.42 14.99
CA PRO A 64 -9.69 -19.42 16.34
C PRO A 64 -8.99 -20.34 17.35
N ALA A 65 -8.17 -21.30 16.92
CA ALA A 65 -7.30 -22.06 17.82
C ALA A 65 -6.03 -21.26 18.15
N SER A 66 -5.54 -20.52 17.16
CA SER A 66 -4.35 -19.68 17.26
C SER A 66 -4.53 -18.42 18.07
N THR A 67 -5.70 -17.79 17.98
CA THR A 67 -6.01 -16.45 18.45
C THR A 67 -7.47 -16.43 18.85
N PHE A 68 -7.72 -16.23 20.14
CA PHE A 68 -9.06 -16.23 20.70
C PHE A 68 -9.16 -15.27 21.88
N TYR A 69 -10.33 -14.64 22.01
CA TYR A 69 -10.65 -13.75 23.12
C TYR A 69 -11.24 -14.54 24.30
N ASP A 70 -10.59 -14.44 25.46
CA ASP A 70 -11.07 -15.01 26.71
C ASP A 70 -11.78 -13.95 27.57
N THR A 71 -13.09 -14.11 27.73
CA THR A 71 -13.94 -13.20 28.50
C THR A 71 -13.71 -13.28 30.01
N GLU A 72 -13.09 -14.35 30.53
CA GLU A 72 -12.77 -14.46 31.97
C GLU A 72 -11.56 -13.62 32.36
N THR A 73 -10.60 -13.43 31.44
CA THR A 73 -9.36 -12.66 31.68
C THR A 73 -9.28 -11.32 30.94
N ASP A 74 -10.22 -11.03 30.05
CA ASP A 74 -10.28 -9.84 29.18
C ASP A 74 -9.02 -9.70 28.30
N ARG A 75 -8.63 -10.81 27.66
CA ARG A 75 -7.38 -10.92 26.89
C ARG A 75 -7.53 -11.78 25.65
N ILE A 76 -6.74 -11.46 24.64
CA ILE A 76 -6.51 -12.34 23.49
C ILE A 76 -5.34 -13.26 23.84
N TYR A 77 -5.55 -14.57 23.80
CA TYR A 77 -4.43 -15.53 23.78
C TYR A 77 -4.06 -15.78 22.33
N SER A 78 -2.78 -15.67 21.98
CA SER A 78 -2.35 -15.76 20.57
C SER A 78 -1.03 -16.48 20.33
N TYR A 79 -0.93 -17.20 19.22
CA TYR A 79 0.30 -17.69 18.59
C TYR A 79 0.20 -17.56 17.06
N PRO A 80 1.34 -17.52 16.33
CA PRO A 80 1.31 -17.35 14.87
C PRO A 80 0.71 -18.55 14.14
N VAL A 81 -0.23 -18.28 13.24
CA VAL A 81 -0.52 -19.12 12.07
C VAL A 81 0.31 -18.56 10.92
N LEU A 82 0.95 -19.44 10.15
CA LEU A 82 1.80 -19.06 9.02
C LEU A 82 1.57 -20.05 7.88
N PHE A 83 1.65 -19.58 6.65
CA PHE A 83 1.85 -20.48 5.53
C PHE A 83 3.30 -20.97 5.54
N TYR A 84 3.51 -22.21 5.09
CA TYR A 84 4.82 -22.83 4.94
C TYR A 84 5.04 -23.17 3.47
N ASN A 85 6.14 -22.66 2.93
CA ASN A 85 6.64 -23.01 1.60
C ASN A 85 8.06 -23.59 1.68
N ASP A 86 8.49 -24.25 0.62
CA ASP A 86 9.86 -24.75 0.49
C ASP A 86 10.72 -23.76 -0.31
N TYR A 87 12.02 -23.70 -0.02
CA TYR A 87 12.94 -22.79 -0.69
C TYR A 87 12.91 -22.94 -2.22
N ILE A 88 12.57 -21.85 -2.91
CA ILE A 88 12.63 -21.79 -4.37
C ILE A 88 14.08 -21.60 -4.81
N LYS A 89 14.64 -22.61 -5.48
CA LYS A 89 15.97 -22.54 -6.08
C LYS A 89 15.92 -21.76 -7.39
N GLY A 90 15.96 -20.43 -7.25
CA GLY A 90 15.86 -19.47 -8.35
C GLY A 90 17.17 -18.82 -8.77
N ASN A 91 17.08 -17.95 -9.78
CA ASN A 91 18.08 -16.91 -10.06
C ASN A 91 17.54 -15.55 -9.57
N GLU A 92 18.32 -14.48 -9.76
CA GLU A 92 17.98 -13.13 -9.28
C GLU A 92 16.57 -12.65 -9.72
N SER A 93 16.12 -13.02 -10.93
CA SER A 93 14.80 -12.62 -11.44
C SER A 93 13.61 -13.20 -10.66
N THR A 94 13.83 -14.28 -9.91
CA THR A 94 12.81 -15.02 -9.14
C THR A 94 12.88 -14.79 -7.62
N LEU A 95 13.70 -13.85 -7.14
CA LEU A 95 13.82 -13.58 -5.69
C LEU A 95 12.49 -13.13 -5.05
N SER A 96 11.61 -12.47 -5.82
CA SER A 96 10.24 -12.10 -5.45
C SER A 96 9.32 -13.28 -5.13
N LEU A 97 9.76 -14.52 -5.36
CA LEU A 97 9.03 -15.76 -5.08
C LEU A 97 9.65 -16.56 -3.91
N ASN A 98 10.78 -16.13 -3.34
CA ASN A 98 11.49 -16.85 -2.28
C ASN A 98 11.04 -16.42 -0.87
N ASP A 99 9.73 -16.51 -0.63
CA ASP A 99 9.06 -16.16 0.63
C ASP A 99 9.61 -16.89 1.87
N ARG A 100 10.12 -18.11 1.69
CA ARG A 100 10.66 -18.93 2.76
C ARG A 100 11.76 -18.25 3.60
N GLN A 101 12.54 -17.34 3.03
CA GLN A 101 13.59 -16.64 3.78
C GLN A 101 13.02 -15.76 4.90
N GLY A 102 11.94 -15.01 4.63
CA GLY A 102 11.32 -14.16 5.65
C GLY A 102 10.59 -14.96 6.72
N LEU A 103 10.01 -16.10 6.35
CA LEU A 103 9.40 -17.06 7.28
C LEU A 103 10.43 -17.64 8.25
N ASP A 104 11.61 -18.03 7.77
CA ASP A 104 12.70 -18.52 8.64
C ASP A 104 13.14 -17.44 9.64
N TYR A 105 13.33 -16.17 9.21
CA TYR A 105 13.67 -15.08 10.13
C TYR A 105 12.59 -14.83 11.20
N PHE A 106 11.31 -14.79 10.83
CA PHE A 106 10.24 -14.64 11.82
C PHE A 106 10.21 -15.80 12.84
N MET A 107 10.40 -17.03 12.37
CA MET A 107 10.43 -18.20 13.26
C MET A 107 11.67 -18.23 14.16
N GLU A 108 12.82 -17.75 13.71
CA GLU A 108 14.02 -17.58 14.54
C GLU A 108 13.78 -16.57 15.69
N ASP A 109 13.19 -15.41 15.39
CA ASP A 109 12.79 -14.42 16.40
C ASP A 109 11.80 -15.02 17.41
N TRP A 110 10.76 -15.68 16.92
CA TRP A 110 9.68 -16.23 17.74
C TRP A 110 10.14 -17.36 18.66
N ILE A 111 10.97 -18.28 18.16
CA ILE A 111 11.58 -19.35 18.95
C ILE A 111 12.52 -18.77 20.00
N SER A 112 13.30 -17.73 19.65
CA SER A 112 14.25 -17.07 20.54
C SER A 112 13.53 -16.35 21.70
N TYR A 113 12.46 -15.61 21.40
CA TYR A 113 11.64 -14.89 22.38
C TYR A 113 11.04 -15.87 23.40
N ASN A 114 10.42 -16.94 22.89
CA ASN A 114 9.80 -17.97 23.72
C ASN A 114 10.82 -18.86 24.46
N LYS A 115 12.11 -18.81 24.10
CA LYS A 115 13.18 -19.70 24.57
C LYS A 115 12.86 -21.17 24.27
N GLY A 116 12.45 -21.43 23.03
CA GLY A 116 11.90 -22.70 22.56
C GLY A 116 10.37 -22.76 22.64
N LEU A 117 9.77 -23.55 21.75
CA LEU A 117 8.32 -23.74 21.68
C LEU A 117 7.89 -25.03 22.40
N ASN A 118 6.72 -24.96 23.05
CA ASN A 118 6.09 -26.13 23.67
C ASN A 118 5.54 -27.07 22.58
N GLU A 119 5.01 -26.51 21.50
CA GLU A 119 4.38 -27.26 20.43
C GLU A 119 4.55 -26.54 19.08
N ILE A 120 4.68 -27.32 18.01
CA ILE A 120 4.41 -26.86 16.64
C ILE A 120 3.34 -27.76 16.04
N GLU A 121 2.29 -27.15 15.50
CA GLU A 121 1.27 -27.82 14.70
C GLU A 121 1.64 -27.72 13.21
N TYR A 122 1.57 -28.85 12.51
CA TYR A 122 1.84 -28.96 11.08
C TYR A 122 0.58 -29.47 10.36
N ILE A 123 -0.03 -28.60 9.55
CA ILE A 123 -1.18 -28.94 8.70
C ILE A 123 -0.67 -29.15 7.27
N ASN A 124 -0.71 -30.39 6.80
CA ASN A 124 -0.15 -30.86 5.52
C ASN A 124 1.35 -30.59 5.27
N VAL A 125 2.07 -29.94 6.18
CA VAL A 125 3.53 -29.73 6.10
C VAL A 125 4.28 -31.05 6.29
N ASP A 126 5.26 -31.29 5.43
CA ASP A 126 6.18 -32.42 5.55
C ASP A 126 7.46 -32.05 6.31
N GLY A 127 7.90 -32.99 7.18
CA GLY A 127 9.14 -32.84 7.94
C GLY A 127 8.98 -32.11 9.28
N LYS A 128 10.08 -31.50 9.72
CA LYS A 128 10.25 -30.74 10.98
C LYS A 128 11.27 -29.61 10.79
N PRO A 129 10.94 -28.54 10.04
CA PRO A 129 11.85 -27.40 9.84
C PRO A 129 12.35 -26.78 11.16
N TRP A 130 11.50 -26.69 12.20
CA TRP A 130 11.88 -26.12 13.49
C TRP A 130 11.72 -27.08 14.68
N LYS A 131 12.37 -26.73 15.80
CA LYS A 131 12.40 -27.51 17.04
C LYS A 131 11.34 -27.05 18.05
N ALA A 132 10.55 -28.00 18.53
CA ALA A 132 9.60 -27.82 19.63
C ALA A 132 9.58 -29.06 20.53
N SER A 133 8.96 -28.93 21.71
CA SER A 133 8.87 -30.03 22.68
C SER A 133 7.90 -31.12 22.22
N ASN A 134 6.76 -30.72 21.66
CA ASN A 134 5.75 -31.57 21.05
C ASN A 134 5.49 -31.17 19.59
N TYR A 135 4.86 -32.08 18.84
CA TYR A 135 4.50 -31.89 17.44
C TYR A 135 3.14 -32.50 17.16
N THR A 136 2.24 -31.72 16.57
CA THR A 136 0.92 -32.17 16.12
C THR A 136 0.88 -32.19 14.60
N TYR A 137 0.27 -33.22 14.03
CA TYR A 137 0.24 -33.45 12.58
C TYR A 137 -1.20 -33.67 12.10
N ILE A 138 -1.72 -32.70 11.37
CA ILE A 138 -3.01 -32.81 10.68
C ILE A 138 -2.70 -33.03 9.20
N LYS A 139 -2.95 -34.26 8.73
CA LYS A 139 -2.88 -34.60 7.31
C LYS A 139 -4.27 -34.95 6.80
N SER A 140 -4.72 -34.25 5.76
CA SER A 140 -5.95 -34.50 5.02
C SER A 140 -6.04 -33.61 3.78
N ASN A 141 -6.78 -34.06 2.77
CA ASN A 141 -7.16 -33.26 1.61
C ASN A 141 -8.66 -32.87 1.67
N ASP A 142 -9.30 -33.06 2.83
CA ASP A 142 -10.70 -32.75 3.08
C ASP A 142 -10.79 -31.66 4.16
N ILE A 143 -11.26 -30.47 3.75
CA ILE A 143 -11.38 -29.30 4.62
C ILE A 143 -12.32 -29.51 5.83
N TYR A 144 -13.35 -30.36 5.70
CA TYR A 144 -14.30 -30.65 6.78
C TYR A 144 -13.63 -31.49 7.88
N ASP A 145 -12.73 -32.39 7.48
CA ASP A 145 -11.91 -33.22 8.38
C ASP A 145 -10.72 -32.43 8.97
N ILE A 146 -10.09 -31.52 8.22
CA ILE A 146 -9.05 -30.60 8.77
C ILE A 146 -9.63 -29.77 9.91
N ALA A 147 -10.70 -29.00 9.65
CA ALA A 147 -11.33 -28.14 10.67
C ALA A 147 -11.79 -28.94 11.90
N SER A 148 -12.31 -30.15 11.69
CA SER A 148 -12.73 -31.03 12.78
C SER A 148 -11.57 -31.64 13.57
N LYS A 149 -10.39 -31.85 12.95
CA LYS A 149 -9.18 -32.29 13.64
C LYS A 149 -8.59 -31.18 14.49
N ILE A 150 -8.52 -29.95 13.99
CA ILE A 150 -8.11 -28.75 14.75
C ILE A 150 -9.04 -28.59 15.97
N ALA A 151 -10.36 -28.60 15.75
CA ALA A 151 -11.35 -28.45 16.80
C ALA A 151 -11.24 -29.51 17.91
N LEU A 152 -10.97 -30.78 17.56
CA LEU A 152 -10.79 -31.88 18.52
C LEU A 152 -9.40 -31.94 19.16
N HIS A 153 -8.45 -31.14 18.67
CA HIS A 153 -7.11 -31.05 19.20
C HIS A 153 -7.01 -29.96 20.27
N ASP A 154 -7.41 -28.72 19.95
CA ASP A 154 -7.19 -27.57 20.83
C ASP A 154 -8.33 -27.31 21.84
N TRP A 155 -9.55 -27.80 21.60
CA TRP A 155 -10.63 -27.75 22.60
C TRP A 155 -10.84 -29.09 23.30
N SER A 156 -10.82 -29.07 24.63
CA SER A 156 -11.31 -30.19 25.47
C SER A 156 -12.83 -30.13 25.71
N TYR A 157 -13.40 -28.93 25.63
CA TYR A 157 -14.83 -28.64 25.77
C TYR A 157 -15.13 -27.29 25.08
N SER A 158 -16.32 -27.13 24.53
CA SER A 158 -16.86 -25.80 24.20
C SER A 158 -18.38 -25.78 24.25
N ASN A 159 -18.95 -24.68 24.76
CA ASN A 159 -20.40 -24.43 24.68
C ASN A 159 -20.84 -24.00 23.27
N ASN A 160 -19.94 -23.41 22.49
CA ASN A 160 -20.22 -22.71 21.24
C ASN A 160 -19.38 -23.28 20.09
N ALA A 161 -19.88 -23.20 18.87
CA ALA A 161 -19.08 -23.35 17.65
C ALA A 161 -19.54 -22.36 16.58
N VAL A 162 -18.67 -22.06 15.62
CA VAL A 162 -19.07 -21.39 14.37
C VAL A 162 -19.11 -22.45 13.27
N VAL A 163 -20.19 -22.46 12.49
CA VAL A 163 -20.37 -23.38 11.35
C VAL A 163 -20.53 -22.56 10.09
N ALA A 164 -19.49 -22.57 9.25
CA ALA A 164 -19.52 -21.95 7.93
C ALA A 164 -19.97 -22.99 6.89
N VAL A 165 -20.91 -22.59 6.02
CA VAL A 165 -21.28 -23.38 4.85
C VAL A 165 -20.21 -23.19 3.78
N VAL A 166 -19.59 -24.29 3.34
CA VAL A 166 -18.49 -24.27 2.36
C VAL A 166 -18.72 -25.40 1.35
N GLY A 167 -18.54 -25.10 0.07
CA GLY A 167 -18.63 -26.04 -1.05
C GLY A 167 -17.37 -26.07 -1.91
N ASP A 168 -17.45 -26.70 -3.08
CA ASP A 168 -16.34 -26.76 -4.03
C ASP A 168 -16.12 -25.37 -4.68
N VAL A 169 -14.98 -24.73 -4.40
CA VAL A 169 -14.53 -23.49 -5.05
C VAL A 169 -13.57 -23.83 -6.20
N LYS A 170 -13.80 -23.25 -7.39
CA LYS A 170 -12.94 -23.44 -8.57
C LYS A 170 -12.90 -22.17 -9.41
N TYR A 171 -11.72 -21.56 -9.50
CA TYR A 171 -11.46 -20.50 -10.47
C TYR A 171 -11.43 -21.06 -11.90
N GLY A 172 -11.80 -20.22 -12.86
CA GLY A 172 -11.73 -20.54 -14.28
C GLY A 172 -12.62 -19.64 -15.14
N SER A 173 -12.36 -19.58 -16.44
CA SER A 173 -13.18 -18.83 -17.39
C SER A 173 -14.57 -19.45 -17.55
N TYR A 174 -15.60 -18.73 -17.11
CA TYR A 174 -17.00 -19.00 -17.44
C TYR A 174 -17.41 -18.22 -18.71
N ASP A 175 -18.11 -18.91 -19.62
CA ASP A 175 -18.62 -18.46 -20.93
C ASP A 175 -18.36 -16.98 -21.28
N LYS A 176 -17.31 -16.72 -22.07
CA LYS A 176 -16.97 -15.38 -22.57
C LYS A 176 -18.15 -14.77 -23.33
N GLN A 177 -18.74 -13.73 -22.75
CA GLN A 177 -19.87 -13.01 -23.29
C GLN A 177 -19.37 -12.02 -24.34
N ASN A 178 -20.05 -11.92 -25.48
CA ASN A 178 -19.61 -11.11 -26.62
C ASN A 178 -20.76 -10.22 -27.12
N TYR A 179 -20.48 -8.93 -27.23
CA TYR A 179 -21.48 -7.90 -27.51
C TYR A 179 -21.01 -6.96 -28.63
N SER A 180 -21.96 -6.24 -29.22
CA SER A 180 -21.64 -5.19 -30.18
C SER A 180 -22.71 -4.12 -30.27
N VAL A 181 -22.26 -2.86 -30.35
CA VAL A 181 -23.09 -1.70 -30.64
C VAL A 181 -22.52 -0.96 -31.85
N GLY A 182 -23.40 -0.59 -32.78
CA GLY A 182 -23.08 0.25 -33.93
C GLY A 182 -23.69 1.64 -33.75
N GLY A 183 -22.98 2.67 -34.18
CA GLY A 183 -23.43 4.05 -34.02
C GLY A 183 -22.81 5.02 -35.02
N LYS A 184 -23.07 6.32 -34.82
CA LYS A 184 -22.80 7.38 -35.80
C LYS A 184 -22.43 8.69 -35.12
N LEU A 185 -21.13 8.96 -35.05
CA LEU A 185 -20.62 10.21 -34.51
C LEU A 185 -20.74 11.32 -35.56
N ASN A 186 -21.47 12.39 -35.25
CA ASN A 186 -21.52 13.57 -36.11
C ASN A 186 -20.24 14.38 -35.95
N ALA A 187 -19.48 14.57 -37.03
CA ALA A 187 -18.21 15.26 -36.95
C ALA A 187 -18.38 16.73 -36.53
N LYS A 188 -17.55 17.18 -35.59
CA LYS A 188 -17.48 18.57 -35.11
C LYS A 188 -16.05 19.09 -35.22
N ALA A 189 -15.87 20.40 -35.08
CA ALA A 189 -14.54 20.99 -35.06
C ALA A 189 -13.82 20.60 -33.76
N ILE A 190 -12.53 20.26 -33.87
CA ILE A 190 -11.64 20.23 -32.71
C ILE A 190 -11.41 21.69 -32.32
N LYS A 191 -11.62 22.03 -31.04
CA LYS A 191 -11.51 23.40 -30.56
C LYS A 191 -10.13 23.61 -29.97
N HIS A 192 -9.39 24.55 -30.55
CA HIS A 192 -8.06 24.95 -30.12
C HIS A 192 -8.15 26.23 -29.28
N ILE A 193 -7.50 26.26 -28.12
CA ILE A 193 -7.42 27.44 -27.24
C ILE A 193 -5.96 27.60 -26.81
N THR A 194 -5.38 28.78 -26.97
CA THR A 194 -4.04 29.10 -26.45
C THR A 194 -4.18 30.08 -25.28
N LEU A 195 -3.78 29.64 -24.08
CA LEU A 195 -3.71 30.44 -22.85
C LEU A 195 -2.26 30.84 -22.55
N LYS A 196 -2.03 31.76 -21.60
CA LYS A 196 -0.68 32.30 -21.34
C LYS A 196 -0.43 32.66 -19.88
N GLY A 197 0.53 31.97 -19.27
CA GLY A 197 1.12 32.36 -17.99
C GLY A 197 2.44 33.13 -18.15
N ILE A 198 3.00 33.56 -17.02
CA ILE A 198 4.37 34.07 -16.94
C ILE A 198 5.16 33.34 -15.87
N LYS A 199 6.49 33.29 -16.00
CA LYS A 199 7.37 32.86 -14.90
C LYS A 199 7.18 33.76 -13.67
N GLN A 200 6.91 33.14 -12.52
CA GLN A 200 6.75 33.82 -11.24
C GLN A 200 7.72 33.35 -10.15
N ASP A 201 8.43 32.23 -10.33
CA ASP A 201 9.30 31.63 -9.31
C ASP A 201 8.55 31.43 -7.97
N SER A 202 7.38 30.76 -8.05
CA SER A 202 6.41 30.66 -6.96
C SER A 202 5.57 29.39 -7.03
N LEU A 203 5.23 28.86 -5.85
CA LEU A 203 4.21 27.82 -5.65
C LEU A 203 2.77 28.35 -5.78
N ALA A 204 2.56 29.67 -5.91
CA ALA A 204 1.23 30.23 -6.10
C ALA A 204 0.73 29.96 -7.54
N PRO A 205 -0.38 29.22 -7.74
CA PRO A 205 -0.86 28.87 -9.06
C PRO A 205 -1.39 30.07 -9.84
N GLN A 206 -1.02 30.16 -11.11
CA GLN A 206 -1.59 31.09 -12.09
C GLN A 206 -2.76 30.45 -12.82
N TYR A 207 -3.98 30.86 -12.51
CA TYR A 207 -5.19 30.32 -13.13
C TYR A 207 -5.60 31.09 -14.40
N ASP A 208 -5.91 30.35 -15.46
CA ASP A 208 -6.65 30.85 -16.64
C ASP A 208 -7.94 30.04 -16.82
N ASP A 209 -9.07 30.73 -17.01
CA ASP A 209 -10.40 30.14 -17.22
C ASP A 209 -10.65 29.78 -18.69
N PHE A 210 -11.27 28.62 -18.93
CA PHE A 210 -11.80 28.24 -20.24
C PHE A 210 -13.12 27.46 -20.13
N TYR A 211 -13.85 27.35 -21.25
CA TYR A 211 -15.16 26.69 -21.28
C TYR A 211 -15.15 25.46 -22.19
N VAL A 212 -15.66 24.35 -21.65
CA VAL A 212 -15.82 23.05 -22.32
C VAL A 212 -17.31 22.80 -22.55
N ASP A 213 -17.70 22.60 -23.81
CA ASP A 213 -19.09 22.31 -24.18
C ASP A 213 -19.42 20.80 -23.97
N GLU A 214 -20.70 20.44 -23.87
CA GLU A 214 -21.15 19.04 -23.68
C GLU A 214 -20.69 18.11 -24.82
N ASP A 215 -20.46 18.72 -25.99
CA ASP A 215 -19.93 18.09 -27.20
C ASP A 215 -18.50 17.55 -27.07
N TYR A 216 -17.71 18.02 -26.10
CA TYR A 216 -16.29 17.66 -25.97
C TYR A 216 -16.09 16.63 -24.86
N LYS A 217 -15.33 15.58 -25.17
CA LYS A 217 -15.19 14.38 -24.32
C LYS A 217 -13.76 14.07 -23.91
N PHE A 218 -12.77 14.76 -24.49
CA PHE A 218 -11.37 14.56 -24.20
C PHE A 218 -10.58 15.85 -24.41
N ILE A 219 -9.58 16.09 -23.57
CA ILE A 219 -8.71 17.26 -23.61
C ILE A 219 -7.26 16.79 -23.65
N ILE A 220 -6.48 17.35 -24.55
CA ILE A 220 -5.01 17.38 -24.44
C ILE A 220 -4.61 18.81 -24.12
N ALA A 221 -3.71 18.99 -23.17
CA ALA A 221 -3.11 20.26 -22.83
C ALA A 221 -1.58 20.15 -22.87
N ASP A 222 -0.96 20.94 -23.76
CA ASP A 222 0.48 21.03 -23.91
C ASP A 222 0.94 22.40 -23.40
N LEU A 223 1.75 22.45 -22.34
CA LEU A 223 2.44 23.68 -21.92
C LEU A 223 3.84 23.70 -22.51
N TRP A 224 4.27 24.86 -23.02
CA TRP A 224 5.65 25.06 -23.50
C TRP A 224 6.09 26.51 -23.35
N TRP A 225 7.39 26.76 -23.48
CA TRP A 225 7.94 28.12 -23.54
C TRP A 225 9.04 28.30 -24.60
N PRO A 226 9.20 29.52 -25.16
CA PRO A 226 10.27 29.84 -26.09
C PRO A 226 11.64 29.67 -25.42
N SER A 227 12.46 28.74 -25.90
CA SER A 227 13.74 28.41 -25.25
C SER A 227 14.75 27.70 -26.17
N ILE A 228 16.00 27.75 -25.74
CA ILE A 228 17.18 27.23 -26.44
C ILE A 228 17.88 26.27 -25.43
N SER A 229 17.99 24.95 -25.70
CA SER A 229 18.49 23.90 -24.77
C SER A 229 19.84 23.20 -25.10
N TRP A 230 20.86 23.40 -24.26
CA TRP A 230 22.28 23.16 -24.61
C TRP A 230 22.71 21.71 -24.64
N LEU A 231 23.72 21.44 -25.48
CA LEU A 231 24.54 20.22 -25.45
C LEU A 231 23.76 18.90 -25.35
N PRO A 232 22.55 18.71 -25.93
CA PRO A 232 21.73 17.52 -25.65
C PRO A 232 22.49 16.22 -25.94
N ASN A 233 23.26 16.16 -27.04
CA ASN A 233 24.08 14.99 -27.38
C ASN A 233 25.30 14.80 -26.46
N PHE A 234 25.95 15.88 -26.00
CA PHE A 234 27.08 15.76 -25.06
C PHE A 234 26.58 15.38 -23.68
N ILE A 235 25.48 15.97 -23.22
CA ILE A 235 24.82 15.63 -21.96
C ILE A 235 24.34 14.18 -22.01
N TYR A 236 23.66 13.76 -23.07
CA TYR A 236 23.29 12.36 -23.30
C TYR A 236 24.51 11.42 -23.20
N LEU A 237 25.62 11.71 -23.89
CA LEU A 237 26.84 10.88 -23.82
C LEU A 237 27.52 10.92 -22.43
N ALA A 238 27.59 12.08 -21.80
CA ALA A 238 28.25 12.32 -20.52
C ALA A 238 27.42 11.87 -19.30
N THR A 239 26.15 11.51 -19.54
CA THR A 239 25.20 10.93 -18.56
C THR A 239 24.78 9.51 -18.95
N LEU A 240 25.46 8.90 -19.93
CA LEU A 240 25.20 7.54 -20.44
C LEU A 240 23.72 7.30 -20.84
N GLY A 241 23.05 8.36 -21.30
CA GLY A 241 21.66 8.37 -21.76
C GLY A 241 20.63 8.89 -20.75
N MET A 242 21.02 9.20 -19.50
CA MET A 242 20.04 9.61 -18.46
C MET A 242 19.42 10.98 -18.70
N LEU A 243 20.19 12.01 -19.10
CA LEU A 243 19.63 13.31 -19.49
C LEU A 243 19.52 13.42 -21.01
N THR A 244 18.34 13.82 -21.50
CA THR A 244 18.10 14.00 -22.95
C THR A 244 17.70 15.44 -23.34
N GLY A 245 17.10 16.19 -22.40
CA GLY A 245 16.49 17.51 -22.64
C GLY A 245 17.49 18.65 -22.85
N GLY A 246 18.74 18.50 -22.39
CA GLY A 246 19.76 19.55 -22.45
C GLY A 246 19.54 20.66 -21.41
N VAL A 247 20.31 21.76 -21.49
CA VAL A 247 20.17 22.88 -20.54
C VAL A 247 19.43 24.07 -21.15
N THR A 248 18.16 24.27 -20.78
CA THR A 248 17.26 25.30 -21.32
C THR A 248 17.67 26.72 -20.91
N ILE A 249 17.52 27.69 -21.83
CA ILE A 249 17.49 29.13 -21.52
C ILE A 249 16.35 29.82 -22.30
N PRO A 250 15.54 30.67 -21.64
CA PRO A 250 15.47 30.83 -20.18
C PRO A 250 15.05 29.51 -19.51
N SER A 251 15.60 29.23 -18.32
CA SER A 251 15.26 28.03 -17.56
C SER A 251 13.95 28.23 -16.79
N ALA A 252 13.17 27.18 -16.76
CA ALA A 252 11.90 27.05 -16.08
C ALA A 252 11.66 25.57 -15.77
N ASP A 253 10.85 25.30 -14.75
CA ASP A 253 10.39 23.97 -14.35
C ASP A 253 8.93 24.13 -13.93
N PRO A 254 8.01 24.41 -14.88
CA PRO A 254 6.61 24.64 -14.59
C PRO A 254 5.84 23.32 -14.51
N ASP A 255 4.97 23.16 -13.52
CA ASP A 255 3.95 22.11 -13.53
C ASP A 255 2.66 22.64 -14.19
N LEU A 256 2.04 21.83 -15.04
CA LEU A 256 0.73 22.10 -15.64
C LEU A 256 -0.35 21.33 -14.90
N GLN A 257 -1.36 22.04 -14.40
CA GLN A 257 -2.53 21.44 -13.76
C GLN A 257 -3.82 21.79 -14.53
N LEU A 258 -4.76 20.85 -14.58
CA LEU A 258 -6.11 21.04 -15.11
C LEU A 258 -7.15 20.84 -14.01
N TYR A 259 -8.15 21.71 -14.00
CA TYR A 259 -9.28 21.63 -13.09
C TYR A 259 -10.61 21.76 -13.85
N CYS A 260 -11.65 21.09 -13.35
CA CYS A 260 -13.02 21.26 -13.81
C CYS A 260 -13.94 21.68 -12.66
N ASN A 261 -15.06 22.31 -12.98
CA ASN A 261 -16.16 22.47 -12.03
C ASN A 261 -16.99 21.18 -11.98
N TYR A 262 -16.88 20.46 -10.87
CA TYR A 262 -17.53 19.17 -10.62
C TYR A 262 -18.30 19.25 -9.30
N ASP A 263 -19.58 18.88 -9.31
CA ASP A 263 -20.52 19.03 -8.17
C ASP A 263 -20.51 20.43 -7.51
N GLY A 264 -20.26 21.48 -8.30
CA GLY A 264 -20.20 22.87 -7.83
C GLY A 264 -18.90 23.25 -7.11
N LYS A 265 -17.88 22.39 -7.14
CA LYS A 265 -16.54 22.61 -6.57
C LYS A 265 -15.48 22.54 -7.67
N LEU A 266 -14.33 23.15 -7.42
CA LEU A 266 -13.17 22.99 -8.29
C LEU A 266 -12.48 21.66 -7.96
N MET A 267 -12.41 20.75 -8.94
CA MET A 267 -11.76 19.45 -8.83
C MET A 267 -10.53 19.44 -9.74
N GLU A 268 -9.37 19.08 -9.20
CA GLU A 268 -8.18 18.83 -10.00
C GLU A 268 -8.36 17.50 -10.75
N VAL A 269 -8.10 17.49 -12.05
CA VAL A 269 -8.31 16.30 -12.88
C VAL A 269 -7.02 15.68 -13.39
N ALA A 270 -6.02 16.50 -13.69
CA ALA A 270 -4.73 16.06 -14.18
C ALA A 270 -3.64 17.07 -13.78
N ALA A 271 -2.47 16.54 -13.44
CA ALA A 271 -1.25 17.29 -13.20
C ALA A 271 -0.10 16.65 -13.98
N SER A 272 0.81 17.48 -14.48
CA SER A 272 2.08 17.03 -15.01
C SER A 272 3.18 17.11 -13.95
N GLN A 273 4.26 16.37 -14.15
CA GLN A 273 5.45 16.42 -13.32
C GLN A 273 6.68 15.98 -14.14
N ASN A 274 6.94 16.63 -15.26
CA ASN A 274 8.16 16.33 -16.00
C ASN A 274 9.35 17.05 -15.39
N TRP A 275 10.49 16.36 -15.33
CA TRP A 275 11.75 17.04 -15.06
C TRP A 275 12.23 17.66 -16.39
N ASN A 276 12.00 18.96 -16.62
CA ASN A 276 12.19 19.57 -17.94
C ASN A 276 13.65 19.55 -18.42
N ILE A 277 14.61 19.41 -17.49
CA ILE A 277 16.02 19.17 -17.78
C ILE A 277 16.24 17.80 -18.48
N MET A 278 15.43 16.79 -18.16
CA MET A 278 15.51 15.44 -18.74
C MET A 278 14.79 15.31 -20.09
N VAL A 279 13.62 15.94 -20.25
CA VAL A 279 12.72 15.72 -21.40
C VAL A 279 12.55 16.90 -22.35
N GLY A 280 12.88 18.12 -21.90
CA GLY A 280 12.72 19.35 -22.68
C GLY A 280 11.71 20.35 -22.10
N PRO A 281 11.56 21.52 -22.75
CA PRO A 281 10.81 22.68 -22.24
C PRO A 281 9.30 22.57 -22.49
N SER A 282 8.70 21.48 -22.02
CA SER A 282 7.27 21.20 -22.21
C SER A 282 6.69 20.29 -21.14
N GLU A 283 5.46 20.61 -20.71
CA GLU A 283 4.57 19.69 -20.00
C GLU A 283 3.46 19.20 -20.91
N HIS A 284 2.93 18.03 -20.58
CA HIS A 284 1.81 17.40 -21.29
C HIS A 284 0.88 16.73 -20.30
N VAL A 285 -0.43 16.95 -20.47
CA VAL A 285 -1.48 16.15 -19.82
C VAL A 285 -2.59 15.81 -20.80
N GLU A 286 -3.17 14.61 -20.64
CA GLU A 286 -4.38 14.17 -21.34
C GLU A 286 -5.45 13.74 -20.32
N THR A 287 -6.73 14.08 -20.58
CA THR A 287 -7.82 13.77 -19.65
C THR A 287 -9.18 13.60 -20.34
N TYR A 288 -10.01 12.72 -19.80
CA TYR A 288 -11.45 12.70 -20.08
C TYR A 288 -12.12 13.98 -19.54
N VAL A 289 -13.26 14.37 -20.14
CA VAL A 289 -14.08 15.51 -19.68
C VAL A 289 -15.11 15.03 -18.67
N TYR A 290 -14.75 15.07 -17.39
CA TYR A 290 -15.61 14.62 -16.28
C TYR A 290 -16.91 15.43 -16.12
N SER A 291 -16.89 16.72 -16.48
CA SER A 291 -18.04 17.62 -16.39
C SER A 291 -17.93 18.72 -17.47
N PRO A 292 -19.01 19.05 -18.21
CA PRO A 292 -19.05 20.23 -19.07
C PRO A 292 -19.11 21.52 -18.25
N GLY A 293 -18.81 22.65 -18.88
CA GLY A 293 -18.92 23.97 -18.28
C GLY A 293 -17.56 24.66 -18.05
N GLN A 294 -17.38 25.23 -16.86
CA GLN A 294 -16.19 26.02 -16.50
C GLN A 294 -15.03 25.11 -16.10
N TRP A 295 -13.87 25.38 -16.68
CA TRP A 295 -12.60 24.69 -16.45
C TRP A 295 -11.49 25.71 -16.22
N LYS A 296 -10.43 25.30 -15.53
CA LYS A 296 -9.22 26.12 -15.33
C LYS A 296 -7.98 25.34 -15.74
N THR A 297 -7.02 26.03 -16.32
CA THR A 297 -5.62 25.61 -16.29
C THR A 297 -4.93 26.30 -15.11
N ALA A 298 -3.93 25.68 -14.51
CA ALA A 298 -3.02 26.35 -13.59
C ALA A 298 -1.55 26.07 -13.92
N ILE A 299 -0.69 27.04 -13.60
CA ILE A 299 0.78 26.92 -13.68
C ILE A 299 1.39 27.27 -12.32
N THR A 300 2.16 26.34 -11.76
CA THR A 300 3.16 26.58 -10.71
C THR A 300 4.56 26.46 -11.32
N ASP A 301 5.57 27.16 -10.79
CA ASP A 301 6.93 27.18 -11.37
C ASP A 301 7.96 27.48 -10.29
N ILE A 302 8.82 26.50 -10.00
CA ILE A 302 9.92 26.62 -9.04
C ILE A 302 11.20 26.97 -9.81
N PRO A 303 12.06 27.89 -9.32
CA PRO A 303 13.29 28.25 -10.02
C PRO A 303 14.18 27.04 -10.33
N THR A 304 14.89 27.06 -11.47
CA THR A 304 15.88 26.03 -11.85
C THR A 304 17.14 26.60 -12.50
N LYS A 305 18.27 25.87 -12.36
CA LYS A 305 19.59 26.24 -12.90
C LYS A 305 19.66 25.95 -14.42
N GLY A 306 20.10 26.92 -15.25
CA GLY A 306 20.15 26.80 -16.74
C GLY A 306 21.52 27.14 -17.38
N LEU A 307 21.73 26.87 -18.71
CA LEU A 307 22.86 27.31 -19.61
C LEU A 307 22.94 26.68 -21.07
N LEU A 308 22.01 27.01 -22.03
CA LEU A 308 22.20 27.48 -23.46
C LEU A 308 22.18 26.65 -24.83
N GLY A 309 21.03 26.19 -25.36
CA GLY A 309 20.71 26.12 -26.85
C GLY A 309 20.67 24.79 -27.67
N GLU A 310 19.59 24.30 -28.35
CA GLU A 310 18.30 24.78 -28.97
C GLU A 310 17.00 24.00 -28.53
N ARG A 311 15.71 24.29 -28.87
CA ARG A 311 15.01 24.10 -30.18
C ARG A 311 13.58 24.74 -30.31
N HIS A 312 13.03 25.48 -29.34
CA HIS A 312 11.58 25.85 -29.29
C HIS A 312 11.29 27.37 -29.35
N GLY A 313 10.22 27.77 -30.07
CA GLY A 313 9.73 29.15 -30.17
C GLY A 313 10.43 30.03 -31.22
N THR A 314 9.87 31.21 -31.52
CA THR A 314 10.48 32.13 -32.51
C THR A 314 11.61 32.97 -31.88
N ILE A 315 12.58 33.37 -32.70
CA ILE A 315 13.70 34.26 -32.30
C ILE A 315 13.19 35.55 -31.63
N LEU A 316 12.08 36.11 -32.11
CA LEU A 316 11.50 37.33 -31.56
C LEU A 316 10.95 37.14 -30.13
N GLN A 317 10.26 36.02 -29.86
CA GLN A 317 9.77 35.69 -28.52
C GLN A 317 10.93 35.48 -27.54
N ILE A 318 11.95 34.72 -27.95
CA ILE A 318 13.13 34.46 -27.11
C ILE A 318 13.89 35.76 -26.77
N LEU A 319 13.98 36.70 -27.71
CA LEU A 319 14.56 38.02 -27.47
C LEU A 319 13.69 38.88 -26.55
N ALA A 320 12.37 38.84 -26.70
CA ALA A 320 11.43 39.58 -25.85
C ALA A 320 11.50 39.11 -24.40
N ASP A 321 11.42 37.79 -24.16
CA ASP A 321 11.49 37.20 -22.80
C ASP A 321 12.83 37.53 -22.11
N LYS A 322 13.95 37.46 -22.85
CA LYS A 322 15.28 37.88 -22.35
C LYS A 322 15.35 39.38 -22.02
N LEU A 323 14.70 40.25 -22.82
CA LEU A 323 14.69 41.70 -22.59
C LEU A 323 13.79 42.07 -21.39
N MET A 324 12.64 41.41 -21.26
CA MET A 324 11.69 41.61 -20.16
C MET A 324 12.10 40.91 -18.86
N ARG A 325 13.10 40.00 -18.91
CA ARG A 325 13.52 39.12 -17.81
C ARG A 325 12.37 38.28 -17.24
N LYS A 326 11.48 37.81 -18.12
CA LYS A 326 10.33 36.97 -17.79
C LYS A 326 10.18 35.91 -18.87
N VAL A 327 9.88 34.68 -18.49
CA VAL A 327 9.48 33.63 -19.44
C VAL A 327 7.99 33.73 -19.66
N THR A 328 7.55 33.65 -20.91
CA THR A 328 6.13 33.54 -21.25
C THR A 328 5.78 32.08 -21.47
N TYR A 329 4.87 31.54 -20.66
CA TYR A 329 4.31 30.21 -20.86
C TYR A 329 3.14 30.26 -21.84
N TYR A 330 3.03 29.24 -22.67
CA TYR A 330 1.91 29.02 -23.58
C TYR A 330 1.29 27.67 -23.23
N ILE A 331 -0.03 27.63 -23.03
CA ILE A 331 -0.78 26.38 -22.88
C ILE A 331 -1.67 26.25 -24.11
N ASP A 332 -1.40 25.25 -24.94
CA ASP A 332 -2.24 24.91 -26.09
C ASP A 332 -3.19 23.77 -25.70
N LEU A 333 -4.47 24.10 -25.59
CA LEU A 333 -5.56 23.17 -25.29
C LEU A 333 -6.22 22.70 -26.59
N ASN A 334 -6.33 21.38 -26.73
CA ASN A 334 -7.04 20.71 -27.80
C ASN A 334 -8.25 19.99 -27.21
N LEU A 335 -9.45 20.52 -27.44
CA LEU A 335 -10.71 19.94 -26.99
C LEU A 335 -11.28 19.09 -28.13
N TYR A 336 -11.41 17.78 -27.90
CA TYR A 336 -11.84 16.81 -28.90
C TYR A 336 -13.33 16.45 -28.74
N PRO A 337 -14.14 16.60 -29.80
CA PRO A 337 -15.56 16.30 -29.72
C PRO A 337 -15.82 14.78 -29.67
N GLY A 338 -16.94 14.37 -29.07
CA GLY A 338 -17.28 12.96 -28.96
C GLY A 338 -18.72 12.72 -28.51
N GLU A 339 -19.08 11.45 -28.38
CA GLU A 339 -20.35 11.03 -27.77
C GLU A 339 -20.12 9.91 -26.76
N GLU A 340 -21.05 9.76 -25.81
CA GLU A 340 -21.01 8.69 -24.82
C GLU A 340 -22.15 7.69 -25.05
N ILE A 341 -21.87 6.41 -24.80
CA ILE A 341 -22.80 5.31 -24.98
C ILE A 341 -22.83 4.49 -23.68
N GLU A 342 -23.99 4.39 -23.04
CA GLU A 342 -24.20 3.44 -21.93
C GLU A 342 -24.17 2.01 -22.49
N LEU A 343 -23.36 1.14 -21.89
CA LEU A 343 -23.37 -0.29 -22.21
C LEU A 343 -24.61 -0.91 -21.55
N LYS A 344 -25.37 -1.70 -22.31
CA LYS A 344 -26.65 -2.25 -21.83
C LYS A 344 -26.45 -3.41 -20.87
N GLU A 345 -25.36 -4.14 -21.07
CA GLU A 345 -25.00 -5.32 -20.32
C GLU A 345 -24.03 -4.93 -19.20
N MET A 346 -24.41 -5.26 -17.97
CA MET A 346 -23.59 -5.10 -16.78
C MET A 346 -22.59 -6.26 -16.71
N PRO A 347 -21.28 -6.01 -16.46
CA PRO A 347 -20.32 -7.08 -16.24
C PRO A 347 -20.75 -8.00 -15.09
N PRO A 348 -20.48 -9.32 -15.20
CA PRO A 348 -20.82 -10.27 -14.15
C PRO A 348 -19.97 -10.04 -12.88
N PHE A 349 -20.36 -10.69 -11.79
CA PHE A 349 -19.49 -10.84 -10.63
C PHE A 349 -18.14 -11.47 -11.06
N MET A 350 -17.03 -10.95 -10.53
CA MET A 350 -15.66 -11.32 -10.92
C MET A 350 -15.45 -11.26 -12.45
N ALA A 351 -15.85 -10.15 -13.08
CA ALA A 351 -15.61 -9.93 -14.51
C ALA A 351 -14.12 -9.74 -14.79
N ARG A 352 -13.58 -10.53 -15.72
CA ARG A 352 -12.16 -10.53 -16.11
C ARG A 352 -12.00 -10.57 -17.63
N ASN A 353 -10.79 -10.30 -18.11
CA ASN A 353 -10.38 -10.31 -19.52
C ASN A 353 -11.33 -9.49 -20.41
N ALA A 354 -11.55 -8.23 -20.04
CA ALA A 354 -12.46 -7.31 -20.69
C ALA A 354 -11.80 -6.67 -21.93
N ASP A 355 -12.12 -7.20 -23.10
CA ASP A 355 -11.66 -6.67 -24.38
C ASP A 355 -12.67 -5.67 -24.97
N PHE A 356 -12.18 -4.54 -25.47
CA PHE A 356 -12.94 -3.56 -26.25
C PHE A 356 -12.22 -3.30 -27.58
N GLU A 357 -12.94 -3.40 -28.70
CA GLU A 357 -12.45 -3.03 -30.03
C GLU A 357 -13.41 -2.05 -30.71
N LEU A 358 -12.90 -0.87 -31.06
CA LEU A 358 -13.64 0.17 -31.79
C LEU A 358 -13.12 0.24 -33.23
N THR A 359 -14.03 0.03 -34.18
CA THR A 359 -13.76 0.10 -35.63
C THR A 359 -14.63 1.16 -36.29
N TRP A 360 -14.14 1.81 -37.33
CA TRP A 360 -14.87 2.86 -38.06
C TRP A 360 -14.52 2.90 -39.55
N GLN A 361 -15.27 3.68 -40.32
CA GLN A 361 -15.05 3.87 -41.74
C GLN A 361 -14.59 5.30 -42.05
N GLY A 362 -13.72 5.45 -43.06
CA GLY A 362 -13.20 6.73 -43.53
C GLY A 362 -11.84 7.13 -42.95
N ASN A 363 -11.41 8.37 -43.24
CA ASN A 363 -10.06 8.86 -42.93
C ASN A 363 -9.92 9.48 -41.53
N ALA A 364 -11.04 9.75 -40.85
CA ALA A 364 -11.04 10.23 -39.47
C ALA A 364 -10.37 9.22 -38.53
N LYS A 365 -9.94 9.67 -37.35
CA LYS A 365 -9.45 8.82 -36.27
C LYS A 365 -10.35 8.97 -35.07
N LEU A 366 -10.79 7.85 -34.50
CA LEU A 366 -11.57 7.81 -33.28
C LEU A 366 -10.72 7.30 -32.11
N GLY A 367 -10.93 7.84 -30.92
CA GLY A 367 -10.46 7.33 -29.64
C GLY A 367 -11.58 6.61 -28.90
N LEU A 368 -11.18 5.80 -27.93
CA LEU A 368 -12.04 4.97 -27.09
C LEU A 368 -11.67 5.20 -25.62
N ILE A 369 -12.64 5.54 -24.78
CA ILE A 369 -12.45 5.67 -23.33
C ILE A 369 -13.58 4.88 -22.66
N VAL A 370 -13.24 3.99 -21.74
CA VAL A 370 -14.20 3.28 -20.87
C VAL A 370 -14.26 4.04 -19.56
N ILE A 371 -15.49 4.34 -19.13
CA ILE A 371 -15.79 5.08 -17.90
C ILE A 371 -16.76 4.21 -17.08
N ASP A 372 -16.51 4.11 -15.79
CA ASP A 372 -17.38 3.42 -14.84
C ASP A 372 -18.66 4.22 -14.49
N GLU A 373 -19.45 3.69 -13.55
CA GLU A 373 -20.70 4.30 -13.09
C GLU A 373 -20.50 5.53 -12.19
N ASP A 374 -19.33 5.64 -11.57
CA ASP A 374 -18.94 6.70 -10.64
C ASP A 374 -18.28 7.89 -11.35
N GLY A 375 -17.87 7.67 -12.60
CA GLY A 375 -17.36 8.66 -13.53
C GLY A 375 -15.86 8.60 -13.80
N SER A 376 -15.14 7.61 -13.25
CA SER A 376 -13.69 7.45 -13.41
C SER A 376 -13.33 6.79 -14.75
N ALA A 377 -12.24 7.24 -15.36
CA ALA A 377 -11.79 6.82 -16.69
C ALA A 377 -10.89 5.57 -16.59
N VAL A 378 -11.48 4.42 -16.24
CA VAL A 378 -10.79 3.15 -15.98
C VAL A 378 -9.88 2.65 -17.12
N GLY A 379 -10.08 3.11 -18.36
CA GLY A 379 -9.16 2.80 -19.45
C GLY A 379 -9.36 3.60 -20.73
N MET A 380 -8.27 3.85 -21.47
CA MET A 380 -8.29 4.65 -22.69
C MET A 380 -7.37 4.14 -23.80
N ALA A 381 -7.81 4.32 -25.05
CA ALA A 381 -7.08 4.04 -26.28
C ALA A 381 -7.31 5.18 -27.29
N THR A 382 -6.37 6.11 -27.33
CA THR A 382 -6.46 7.43 -28.00
C THR A 382 -5.48 7.58 -29.18
N LYS A 383 -4.97 6.48 -29.74
CA LYS A 383 -3.91 6.52 -30.77
C LYS A 383 -4.43 7.05 -32.11
N THR A 384 -3.73 7.99 -32.73
CA THR A 384 -4.12 8.57 -34.05
C THR A 384 -3.55 7.80 -35.25
N ASN A 385 -2.49 7.00 -35.06
CA ASN A 385 -1.79 6.29 -36.12
C ASN A 385 -2.35 4.88 -36.44
N VAL A 386 -3.57 4.57 -35.99
CA VAL A 386 -4.23 3.26 -36.15
C VAL A 386 -5.48 3.32 -37.04
N SER A 387 -6.00 2.16 -37.46
CA SER A 387 -7.27 2.01 -38.18
C SER A 387 -8.43 1.50 -37.32
N LYS A 388 -8.12 1.10 -36.07
CA LYS A 388 -9.06 0.72 -35.02
C LYS A 388 -8.42 0.92 -33.66
N GLN A 389 -9.21 1.18 -32.62
CA GLN A 389 -8.71 1.09 -31.25
C GLN A 389 -8.93 -0.31 -30.69
N LYS A 390 -8.01 -0.71 -29.83
CA LYS A 390 -8.11 -1.86 -28.95
C LYS A 390 -7.74 -1.41 -27.54
N LEU A 391 -8.56 -1.79 -26.59
CA LEU A 391 -8.31 -1.65 -25.16
C LEU A 391 -8.58 -3.01 -24.52
N HIS A 392 -7.68 -3.45 -23.65
CA HIS A 392 -7.86 -4.59 -22.78
C HIS A 392 -7.81 -4.06 -21.36
N LEU A 393 -8.70 -4.56 -20.50
CA LEU A 393 -8.67 -4.38 -19.07
C LEU A 393 -8.70 -5.78 -18.45
N ASP A 394 -7.78 -6.07 -17.54
CA ASP A 394 -7.69 -7.38 -16.90
C ASP A 394 -8.99 -7.68 -16.12
N GLN A 395 -9.62 -6.65 -15.54
CA GLN A 395 -10.88 -6.76 -14.81
C GLN A 395 -11.89 -5.62 -15.05
N LEU A 396 -13.14 -5.91 -14.68
CA LEU A 396 -14.20 -4.91 -14.46
C LEU A 396 -14.93 -5.23 -13.14
N GLY A 397 -15.43 -4.20 -12.48
CA GLY A 397 -16.35 -4.33 -11.35
C GLY A 397 -17.78 -4.66 -11.76
N GLN A 398 -18.59 -5.10 -10.80
CA GLN A 398 -20.01 -5.41 -10.99
C GLN A 398 -20.88 -4.13 -11.01
N GLY A 399 -20.60 -3.23 -11.95
CA GLY A 399 -21.22 -1.90 -12.06
C GLY A 399 -21.69 -1.57 -13.48
N LYS A 400 -22.33 -0.42 -13.66
CA LYS A 400 -22.60 0.11 -15.00
C LYS A 400 -21.32 0.68 -15.64
N TYR A 401 -21.27 0.66 -16.97
CA TYR A 401 -20.18 1.27 -17.72
C TYR A 401 -20.73 2.05 -18.91
N ARG A 402 -20.04 3.14 -19.25
CA ARG A 402 -20.25 3.93 -20.45
C ARG A 402 -18.96 4.04 -21.25
N VAL A 403 -19.09 4.27 -22.54
CA VAL A 403 -17.96 4.38 -23.45
C VAL A 403 -18.02 5.71 -24.17
N ALA A 404 -16.99 6.55 -24.02
CA ALA A 404 -16.83 7.75 -24.82
C ALA A 404 -16.09 7.41 -26.13
N ILE A 405 -16.68 7.80 -27.24
CA ILE A 405 -16.10 7.70 -28.58
C ILE A 405 -15.71 9.11 -29.02
N VAL A 406 -14.41 9.33 -29.19
CA VAL A 406 -13.81 10.66 -29.34
C VAL A 406 -13.32 10.85 -30.76
N GLN A 407 -13.64 11.96 -31.41
CA GLN A 407 -13.07 12.33 -32.71
C GLN A 407 -11.70 13.01 -32.51
N LEU A 408 -10.62 12.28 -32.80
CA LEU A 408 -9.23 12.77 -32.74
C LEU A 408 -8.79 13.44 -34.06
N THR A 409 -9.36 12.95 -35.18
CA THR A 409 -9.32 13.47 -36.56
C THR A 409 -10.14 14.73 -36.88
N PRO A 410 -9.69 15.81 -37.56
CA PRO A 410 -10.62 16.61 -38.36
C PRO A 410 -11.35 15.74 -39.39
N ALA A 411 -12.68 15.86 -39.50
CA ALA A 411 -13.52 14.98 -40.32
C ALA A 411 -14.66 15.75 -41.02
N ASN A 412 -14.93 15.38 -42.28
CA ASN A 412 -15.95 16.00 -43.12
C ASN A 412 -17.21 15.12 -43.21
N GLY A 413 -18.04 15.16 -42.17
CA GLY A 413 -19.34 14.46 -42.09
C GLY A 413 -19.39 13.30 -41.09
N THR A 414 -20.57 12.71 -40.94
CA THR A 414 -20.87 11.68 -39.93
C THR A 414 -20.02 10.40 -40.12
N ILE A 415 -19.36 9.98 -39.04
CA ILE A 415 -18.49 8.80 -38.99
C ILE A 415 -19.30 7.62 -38.44
N SER A 416 -19.47 6.57 -39.24
CA SER A 416 -20.10 5.33 -38.76
C SER A 416 -19.05 4.42 -38.11
N TYR A 417 -19.36 3.90 -36.91
CA TYR A 417 -18.49 3.01 -36.16
C TYR A 417 -19.23 1.75 -35.66
N LYS A 418 -18.44 0.77 -35.26
CA LYS A 418 -18.87 -0.42 -34.54
C LYS A 418 -17.91 -0.65 -33.38
N LEU A 419 -18.46 -0.65 -32.18
CA LEU A 419 -17.81 -1.12 -30.96
C LEU A 419 -18.20 -2.60 -30.75
N THR A 420 -17.21 -3.42 -30.44
CA THR A 420 -17.39 -4.79 -29.93
C THR A 420 -16.71 -4.89 -28.59
N TYR A 421 -17.35 -5.55 -27.63
CA TYR A 421 -16.79 -5.75 -26.29
C TYR A 421 -17.14 -7.13 -25.76
N SER A 422 -16.31 -7.63 -24.86
CA SER A 422 -16.47 -8.97 -24.29
C SER A 422 -15.76 -9.08 -22.96
N TRP A 423 -16.31 -9.90 -22.07
CA TRP A 423 -15.74 -10.24 -20.77
C TRP A 423 -16.14 -11.68 -20.41
N GLU A 424 -15.44 -12.26 -19.46
CA GLU A 424 -15.75 -13.54 -18.83
C GLU A 424 -15.94 -13.36 -17.32
N SER A 425 -16.54 -14.32 -16.64
CA SER A 425 -16.51 -14.38 -15.18
C SER A 425 -15.44 -15.38 -14.76
N LYS A 426 -14.64 -15.06 -13.73
CA LYS A 426 -13.55 -15.93 -13.23
C LYS A 426 -13.95 -16.80 -12.03
N LEU A 427 -15.01 -16.42 -11.32
CA LEU A 427 -15.55 -17.15 -10.16
C LEU A 427 -17.05 -16.89 -10.00
N LYS A 428 -17.83 -17.90 -9.61
CA LYS A 428 -19.26 -17.69 -9.30
C LYS A 428 -19.44 -17.07 -7.92
N LYS A 429 -20.42 -16.16 -7.77
CA LYS A 429 -20.74 -15.52 -6.48
C LYS A 429 -21.06 -16.52 -5.37
N GLU A 430 -21.76 -17.61 -5.69
CA GLU A 430 -22.03 -18.73 -4.77
C GLU A 430 -20.75 -19.35 -4.18
N GLN A 431 -19.69 -19.46 -5.00
CA GLN A 431 -18.40 -20.02 -4.59
C GLN A 431 -17.55 -19.00 -3.83
N ALA A 432 -17.59 -17.72 -4.20
CA ALA A 432 -16.99 -16.64 -3.44
C ALA A 432 -17.60 -16.49 -2.03
N ASN A 433 -18.93 -16.68 -1.93
CA ASN A 433 -19.63 -16.76 -0.65
C ASN A 433 -19.07 -17.87 0.26
N TYR A 434 -18.63 -19.02 -0.28
CA TYR A 434 -17.98 -20.07 0.53
C TYR A 434 -16.63 -19.63 1.12
N ILE A 435 -15.84 -18.84 0.38
CA ILE A 435 -14.58 -18.25 0.89
C ILE A 435 -14.91 -17.28 2.05
N MET A 436 -15.84 -16.35 1.83
CA MET A 436 -16.20 -15.36 2.85
C MET A 436 -16.91 -15.96 4.07
N ASN A 437 -17.72 -17.01 3.90
CA ASN A 437 -18.31 -17.75 5.02
C ASN A 437 -17.24 -18.27 5.99
N ALA A 438 -16.12 -18.77 5.45
CA ALA A 438 -14.99 -19.25 6.25
C ALA A 438 -14.17 -18.10 6.87
N ALA A 439 -13.91 -17.03 6.11
CA ALA A 439 -13.08 -15.91 6.56
C ALA A 439 -13.73 -15.13 7.71
N GLU A 440 -14.99 -14.72 7.53
CA GLU A 440 -15.76 -14.06 8.58
C GLU A 440 -16.11 -15.01 9.73
N GLY A 441 -16.37 -16.28 9.40
CA GLY A 441 -16.57 -17.33 10.39
C GLY A 441 -15.35 -17.49 11.33
N ALA A 442 -14.13 -17.31 10.82
CA ALA A 442 -12.91 -17.37 11.62
C ALA A 442 -12.77 -16.20 12.61
N ILE A 443 -13.15 -14.99 12.18
CA ILE A 443 -13.16 -13.78 13.03
C ILE A 443 -14.20 -13.95 14.16
N ILE A 444 -15.43 -14.34 13.82
CA ILE A 444 -16.49 -14.63 14.80
C ILE A 444 -16.05 -15.75 15.76
N ALA A 445 -15.41 -16.80 15.26
CA ALA A 445 -14.93 -17.93 16.06
C ALA A 445 -13.85 -17.50 17.08
N SER A 446 -12.92 -16.64 16.67
CA SER A 446 -11.90 -16.04 17.54
C SER A 446 -12.53 -15.20 18.66
N LEU A 447 -13.47 -14.31 18.32
CA LEU A 447 -14.19 -13.47 19.28
C LEU A 447 -15.02 -14.28 20.30
N LYS A 448 -15.40 -15.52 19.96
CA LYS A 448 -16.21 -16.40 20.81
C LYS A 448 -15.44 -17.52 21.51
N ASN A 449 -14.12 -17.61 21.32
CA ASN A 449 -13.28 -18.72 21.77
C ASN A 449 -13.94 -20.08 21.46
N ALA A 450 -14.24 -20.26 20.17
CA ALA A 450 -15.03 -21.37 19.68
C ALA A 450 -14.39 -21.96 18.42
N PRO A 451 -14.47 -23.28 18.17
CA PRO A 451 -13.97 -23.86 16.93
C PRO A 451 -14.79 -23.37 15.73
N LEU A 452 -14.09 -23.06 14.63
CA LEU A 452 -14.67 -22.94 13.30
C LEU A 452 -14.77 -24.33 12.68
N LEU A 453 -15.95 -24.66 12.15
CA LEU A 453 -16.25 -25.93 11.48
C LEU A 453 -16.88 -25.66 10.11
N TYR A 454 -16.66 -26.57 9.18
CA TYR A 454 -17.22 -26.51 7.84
C TYR A 454 -18.31 -27.56 7.61
N THR A 455 -19.37 -27.17 6.91
CA THR A 455 -20.41 -28.08 6.40
C THR A 455 -20.64 -27.88 4.91
N LYS A 456 -21.08 -28.93 4.21
CA LYS A 456 -21.55 -28.79 2.83
C LYS A 456 -22.92 -28.11 2.79
N PRO A 457 -23.29 -27.41 1.70
CA PRO A 457 -24.61 -26.79 1.56
C PRO A 457 -25.75 -27.81 1.65
N ASP A 458 -25.57 -28.98 1.03
CA ASP A 458 -26.60 -30.01 0.84
C ASP A 458 -26.69 -31.03 1.99
N LYS A 459 -25.73 -31.03 2.92
CA LYS A 459 -25.56 -32.13 3.88
C LYS A 459 -24.66 -31.79 5.07
N LEU A 460 -25.15 -32.08 6.28
CA LEU A 460 -24.31 -31.96 7.49
C LEU A 460 -23.22 -33.04 7.51
N SER A 461 -21.96 -32.59 7.63
CA SER A 461 -20.79 -33.47 7.72
C SER A 461 -20.89 -34.40 8.96
N LYS A 462 -20.38 -35.63 8.85
CA LYS A 462 -20.31 -36.55 10.01
C LYS A 462 -19.30 -36.05 11.04
N GLU A 463 -18.33 -35.31 10.52
CA GLU A 463 -17.21 -34.66 11.16
C GLU A 463 -17.75 -33.64 12.18
N ILE A 464 -18.65 -32.71 11.77
CA ILE A 464 -19.36 -31.81 12.70
C ILE A 464 -20.11 -32.58 13.79
N LYS A 465 -20.90 -33.60 13.44
CA LYS A 465 -21.69 -34.37 14.42
C LYS A 465 -20.82 -35.01 15.50
N ASN A 466 -19.61 -35.43 15.12
CA ASN A 466 -18.59 -35.97 16.02
C ASN A 466 -18.00 -34.88 16.93
N VAL A 467 -17.66 -33.70 16.37
CA VAL A 467 -17.16 -32.55 17.15
C VAL A 467 -18.19 -32.06 18.15
N VAL A 468 -19.43 -31.79 17.71
CA VAL A 468 -20.57 -31.38 18.56
C VAL A 468 -20.72 -32.30 19.76
N LYS A 469 -20.76 -33.61 19.52
CA LYS A 469 -20.94 -34.62 20.56
C LYS A 469 -19.75 -34.70 21.53
N LYS A 470 -18.52 -34.58 21.04
CA LYS A 470 -17.29 -34.72 21.85
C LYS A 470 -17.01 -33.48 22.69
N LEU A 471 -17.12 -32.30 22.09
CA LEU A 471 -16.87 -31.02 22.76
C LEU A 471 -18.06 -30.55 23.60
N GLY A 472 -19.23 -31.17 23.47
CA GLY A 472 -20.42 -30.82 24.23
C GLY A 472 -21.01 -29.46 23.84
N ILE A 473 -20.92 -29.13 22.55
CA ILE A 473 -21.44 -27.90 21.95
C ILE A 473 -22.95 -27.87 22.09
N LYS A 474 -23.46 -26.72 22.54
CA LYS A 474 -24.90 -26.46 22.74
C LYS A 474 -25.42 -25.41 21.77
N ASN A 475 -24.57 -24.45 21.43
CA ASN A 475 -24.88 -23.28 20.62
C ASN A 475 -24.05 -23.28 19.35
N VAL A 476 -24.65 -22.87 18.23
CA VAL A 476 -23.91 -22.62 16.98
C VAL A 476 -24.22 -21.24 16.42
N TYR A 477 -23.21 -20.59 15.88
CA TYR A 477 -23.34 -19.41 15.01
C TYR A 477 -23.13 -19.91 13.58
N VAL A 478 -24.10 -19.70 12.71
CA VAL A 478 -24.04 -20.20 11.32
C VAL A 478 -23.71 -19.05 10.38
N VAL A 479 -22.81 -19.30 9.43
CA VAL A 479 -22.48 -18.35 8.36
C VAL A 479 -22.80 -19.02 7.01
N ASP A 480 -23.85 -18.53 6.35
CA ASP A 480 -24.35 -19.00 5.07
C ASP A 480 -24.85 -17.83 4.22
N LEU A 481 -23.92 -17.15 3.53
CA LEU A 481 -24.21 -16.05 2.60
C LEU A 481 -25.01 -16.45 1.35
N ASN A 482 -25.24 -17.76 1.10
CA ASN A 482 -26.17 -18.22 0.07
C ASN A 482 -27.61 -18.35 0.63
N GLY A 483 -27.72 -18.75 1.89
CA GLY A 483 -28.97 -18.74 2.67
C GLY A 483 -29.94 -19.88 2.33
N ASP A 484 -29.49 -20.90 1.60
CA ASP A 484 -30.28 -22.02 1.10
C ASP A 484 -29.76 -23.40 1.56
N SER A 485 -28.82 -23.45 2.51
CA SER A 485 -28.23 -24.71 2.99
C SER A 485 -29.20 -25.57 3.82
N SER A 486 -29.53 -26.75 3.30
CA SER A 486 -30.31 -27.78 4.01
C SER A 486 -29.56 -28.43 5.17
N ALA A 487 -28.23 -28.29 5.24
CA ALA A 487 -27.44 -28.77 6.37
C ALA A 487 -27.76 -28.04 7.69
N ILE A 488 -28.27 -26.80 7.60
CA ILE A 488 -28.67 -25.97 8.75
C ILE A 488 -29.88 -26.60 9.47
N ASP A 489 -30.86 -27.11 8.73
CA ASP A 489 -32.01 -27.82 9.30
C ASP A 489 -31.57 -29.04 10.12
N GLU A 490 -30.66 -29.85 9.58
CA GLU A 490 -30.12 -31.02 10.28
C GLU A 490 -29.28 -30.61 11.51
N LEU A 491 -28.56 -29.48 11.44
CA LEU A 491 -27.79 -28.93 12.56
C LEU A 491 -28.69 -28.43 13.70
N SER A 492 -29.84 -27.81 13.36
CA SER A 492 -30.84 -27.34 14.33
C SER A 492 -31.43 -28.49 15.18
N GLY A 493 -31.45 -29.71 14.63
CA GLY A 493 -31.89 -30.91 15.34
C GLY A 493 -30.92 -31.43 16.42
N ILE A 494 -29.67 -30.93 16.45
CA ILE A 494 -28.64 -31.35 17.41
C ILE A 494 -28.02 -30.21 18.23
N CYS A 495 -28.23 -28.95 17.83
CA CYS A 495 -27.68 -27.75 18.48
C CYS A 495 -28.66 -26.56 18.39
N ASN A 496 -28.60 -25.66 19.37
CA ASN A 496 -29.33 -24.40 19.31
C ASN A 496 -28.60 -23.40 18.40
N ILE A 497 -29.19 -23.03 17.26
CA ILE A 497 -28.70 -21.91 16.44
C ILE A 497 -28.90 -20.61 17.23
N LYS A 498 -27.81 -19.87 17.48
CA LYS A 498 -27.83 -18.57 18.19
C LYS A 498 -28.00 -17.41 17.23
N MET A 499 -27.29 -17.47 16.11
CA MET A 499 -27.42 -16.55 14.98
C MET A 499 -27.19 -17.34 13.69
N ASN A 500 -27.82 -16.87 12.61
CA ASN A 500 -27.61 -17.37 11.26
C ASN A 500 -27.38 -16.14 10.37
N PHE A 501 -26.17 -15.98 9.85
CA PHE A 501 -25.76 -14.84 9.04
C PHE A 501 -25.85 -15.19 7.56
N ASN A 502 -26.68 -14.44 6.83
CA ASN A 502 -26.87 -14.57 5.38
C ASN A 502 -26.52 -13.29 4.61
N ASN A 503 -25.90 -12.31 5.28
CA ASN A 503 -25.48 -11.04 4.69
C ASN A 503 -24.14 -10.58 5.31
N LEU A 504 -23.25 -10.03 4.47
CA LEU A 504 -21.94 -9.53 4.92
C LEU A 504 -22.05 -8.29 5.82
N VAL A 505 -22.98 -7.37 5.55
CA VAL A 505 -23.14 -6.15 6.35
C VAL A 505 -23.63 -6.47 7.76
N ASP A 506 -24.53 -7.45 7.92
CA ASP A 506 -24.96 -7.94 9.23
C ASP A 506 -23.80 -8.54 10.03
N ILE A 507 -22.88 -9.26 9.36
CA ILE A 507 -21.65 -9.79 9.96
C ILE A 507 -20.71 -8.65 10.37
N TYR A 508 -20.51 -7.66 9.51
CA TYR A 508 -19.63 -6.52 9.78
C TYR A 508 -20.11 -5.73 11.00
N HIS A 509 -21.42 -5.43 11.04
CA HIS A 509 -22.06 -4.83 12.20
C HIS A 509 -21.98 -5.73 13.44
N TYR A 510 -22.07 -7.06 13.30
CA TYR A 510 -21.94 -7.98 14.43
C TYR A 510 -20.55 -7.90 15.07
N ILE A 511 -19.49 -8.02 14.26
CA ILE A 511 -18.10 -7.95 14.72
C ILE A 511 -17.80 -6.59 15.36
N ARG A 512 -18.12 -5.49 14.65
CA ARG A 512 -17.97 -4.12 15.18
C ARG A 512 -18.73 -3.91 16.49
N ASN A 513 -19.89 -4.55 16.66
CA ASN A 513 -20.67 -4.44 17.89
C ASN A 513 -20.10 -5.23 19.08
N GLU A 514 -19.32 -6.29 18.86
CA GLU A 514 -18.69 -7.07 19.91
C GLU A 514 -17.44 -6.36 20.46
N THR A 515 -16.66 -5.72 19.60
CA THR A 515 -15.33 -5.15 19.93
C THR A 515 -15.33 -3.62 20.10
N LYS A 516 -16.31 -2.93 19.50
CA LYS A 516 -16.37 -1.45 19.41
C LYS A 516 -15.14 -0.83 18.73
N ARG A 517 -14.62 -1.50 17.70
CA ARG A 517 -13.50 -1.06 16.87
C ARG A 517 -13.99 -0.53 15.52
N ASP A 518 -13.30 0.51 15.05
CA ASP A 518 -13.57 1.22 13.80
C ASP A 518 -12.48 0.93 12.75
N ASP A 519 -11.55 0.02 13.07
CA ASP A 519 -10.53 -0.48 12.14
C ASP A 519 -11.21 -1.28 11.01
N ILE A 520 -10.60 -1.34 9.82
CA ILE A 520 -11.11 -2.09 8.66
C ILE A 520 -9.94 -2.79 7.96
N VAL A 521 -10.10 -4.07 7.64
CA VAL A 521 -9.16 -4.81 6.80
C VAL A 521 -9.76 -4.99 5.41
N PHE A 522 -9.09 -4.46 4.39
CA PHE A 522 -9.39 -4.69 2.98
C PHE A 522 -8.54 -5.84 2.41
N THR A 523 -9.15 -6.61 1.53
CA THR A 523 -8.52 -7.71 0.79
C THR A 523 -9.21 -7.88 -0.55
N THR A 524 -8.73 -8.83 -1.36
CA THR A 524 -9.44 -9.34 -2.54
C THR A 524 -9.60 -10.86 -2.43
N ILE A 525 -10.54 -11.41 -3.20
CA ILE A 525 -10.66 -12.85 -3.48
C ILE A 525 -10.08 -13.22 -4.87
N ASP A 526 -9.36 -12.31 -5.53
CA ASP A 526 -8.56 -12.68 -6.69
C ASP A 526 -7.37 -13.56 -6.26
N PRO A 527 -7.05 -14.59 -7.07
CA PRO A 527 -5.77 -15.29 -7.03
C PRO A 527 -4.57 -14.36 -7.14
N TRP A 528 -3.50 -14.66 -6.40
CA TRP A 528 -2.27 -13.88 -6.41
C TRP A 528 -1.66 -13.72 -7.82
N THR A 529 -1.53 -12.48 -8.26
CA THR A 529 -0.79 -12.05 -9.45
C THR A 529 0.71 -11.97 -9.12
N TYR A 530 1.45 -13.03 -9.44
CA TYR A 530 2.89 -13.08 -9.21
C TYR A 530 3.68 -12.26 -10.25
N TRP A 531 4.87 -11.82 -9.86
CA TRP A 531 5.72 -10.93 -10.65
C TRP A 531 7.21 -11.27 -10.45
N LEU A 532 8.05 -10.81 -11.38
CA LEU A 532 9.49 -11.09 -11.42
C LEU A 532 10.32 -9.80 -11.29
N VAL A 533 11.43 -9.90 -10.56
CA VAL A 533 12.23 -8.77 -10.01
C VAL A 533 12.62 -7.71 -11.04
N GLU A 534 13.04 -8.13 -12.23
CA GLU A 534 13.50 -7.21 -13.28
C GLU A 534 12.40 -6.77 -14.24
N ARG A 535 11.18 -7.32 -14.11
CA ARG A 535 10.08 -7.07 -15.06
C ARG A 535 9.09 -6.01 -14.58
N LEU A 536 8.92 -5.86 -13.25
CA LEU A 536 8.04 -4.86 -12.61
C LEU A 536 6.62 -4.80 -13.18
N LYS A 537 6.05 -5.97 -13.49
CA LYS A 537 4.72 -6.16 -14.06
C LYS A 537 4.19 -7.56 -13.70
N PRO A 538 2.87 -7.82 -13.86
CA PRO A 538 2.31 -9.16 -13.81
C PRO A 538 3.04 -10.16 -14.72
N GLU A 539 3.34 -11.35 -14.19
CA GLU A 539 3.85 -12.49 -14.96
C GLU A 539 2.77 -13.57 -15.16
N GLY A 540 1.85 -13.70 -14.20
CA GLY A 540 0.67 -14.56 -14.28
C GLY A 540 -0.04 -14.64 -12.93
N GLU A 541 -1.02 -15.53 -12.82
CA GLU A 541 -1.83 -15.73 -11.62
C GLU A 541 -1.65 -17.15 -11.05
N LYS A 542 -1.99 -17.34 -9.77
CA LYS A 542 -1.91 -18.61 -9.03
C LYS A 542 -3.25 -18.94 -8.39
N ASP A 543 -4.14 -19.63 -9.13
CA ASP A 543 -5.55 -19.88 -8.76
C ASP A 543 -5.80 -20.47 -7.35
N GLY A 544 -4.83 -21.16 -6.76
CA GLY A 544 -4.93 -21.69 -5.39
C GLY A 544 -4.37 -20.78 -4.29
N ALA A 545 -3.87 -19.59 -4.61
CA ALA A 545 -3.12 -18.74 -3.68
C ALA A 545 -3.87 -17.43 -3.39
N LEU A 546 -4.52 -17.31 -2.23
CA LEU A 546 -5.24 -16.11 -1.81
C LEU A 546 -4.58 -15.40 -0.62
N TYR A 547 -4.95 -14.13 -0.41
CA TYR A 547 -4.57 -13.36 0.77
C TYR A 547 -5.56 -13.49 1.94
N ILE A 548 -6.67 -14.22 1.74
CA ILE A 548 -7.84 -14.23 2.62
C ILE A 548 -7.53 -14.79 4.02
N GLY A 549 -6.72 -15.85 4.14
CA GLY A 549 -6.31 -16.41 5.43
C GLY A 549 -5.53 -15.41 6.31
N PRO A 550 -4.41 -14.86 5.83
CA PRO A 550 -3.68 -13.79 6.51
C PRO A 550 -4.51 -12.55 6.80
N ALA A 551 -5.41 -12.15 5.89
CA ALA A 551 -6.30 -11.00 6.07
C ALA A 551 -7.34 -11.23 7.18
N ALA A 552 -7.97 -12.41 7.24
CA ALA A 552 -8.86 -12.80 8.33
C ALA A 552 -8.13 -12.89 9.68
N TYR A 553 -6.85 -13.28 9.66
CA TYR A 553 -6.03 -13.39 10.86
C TYR A 553 -5.70 -12.02 11.47
N ILE A 554 -5.31 -11.02 10.66
CA ILE A 554 -5.14 -9.65 11.17
C ILE A 554 -6.49 -9.02 11.57
N ALA A 555 -7.57 -9.30 10.83
CA ALA A 555 -8.91 -8.84 11.19
C ALA A 555 -9.40 -9.39 12.55
N ALA A 556 -9.10 -10.66 12.86
CA ALA A 556 -9.36 -11.23 14.19
C ALA A 556 -8.55 -10.53 15.31
N HIS A 557 -7.31 -10.12 15.02
CA HIS A 557 -6.49 -9.36 15.95
C HIS A 557 -6.98 -7.92 16.16
N HIS A 558 -7.42 -7.23 15.10
CA HIS A 558 -8.02 -5.90 15.16
C HIS A 558 -9.49 -5.91 15.62
N GLY A 559 -10.12 -7.08 15.63
CA GLY A 559 -11.51 -7.24 16.08
C GLY A 559 -12.50 -6.58 15.13
N CYS A 560 -12.19 -6.59 13.83
CA CYS A 560 -12.86 -5.81 12.81
C CYS A 560 -13.38 -6.69 11.66
N PRO A 561 -14.31 -6.19 10.83
CA PRO A 561 -14.74 -6.89 9.60
C PRO A 561 -13.59 -7.08 8.59
N LEU A 562 -13.77 -8.07 7.71
CA LEU A 562 -12.91 -8.28 6.54
C LEU A 562 -13.67 -7.97 5.23
N ILE A 563 -13.26 -6.90 4.58
CA ILE A 563 -13.91 -6.41 3.36
C ILE A 563 -13.12 -6.86 2.14
N ALA A 564 -13.55 -7.97 1.53
CA ALA A 564 -13.12 -8.34 0.19
C ALA A 564 -13.78 -7.41 -0.84
N VAL A 565 -12.99 -6.62 -1.56
CA VAL A 565 -13.49 -5.57 -2.49
C VAL A 565 -14.41 -6.12 -3.57
N ASP A 566 -14.14 -7.33 -4.08
CA ASP A 566 -14.93 -7.99 -5.13
C ASP A 566 -16.37 -8.32 -4.71
N MET A 567 -16.62 -8.47 -3.40
CA MET A 567 -17.92 -8.92 -2.87
C MET A 567 -19.01 -7.84 -2.93
N HIS A 568 -18.58 -6.58 -3.03
CA HIS A 568 -19.44 -5.39 -2.97
C HIS A 568 -19.37 -4.64 -4.31
N PRO A 569 -20.48 -4.51 -5.06
CA PRO A 569 -20.50 -3.85 -6.38
C PRO A 569 -19.70 -2.54 -6.46
N ARG A 570 -19.99 -1.58 -5.58
CA ARG A 570 -19.31 -0.26 -5.56
C ARG A 570 -17.80 -0.36 -5.35
N LEU A 571 -17.33 -1.21 -4.43
CA LEU A 571 -15.90 -1.43 -4.21
C LEU A 571 -15.25 -2.16 -5.38
N SER A 572 -15.94 -3.15 -5.95
CA SER A 572 -15.47 -3.90 -7.12
C SER A 572 -15.32 -3.01 -8.36
N THR A 573 -16.14 -1.96 -8.49
CA THR A 573 -16.01 -0.92 -9.52
C THR A 573 -14.86 0.03 -9.17
N ALA A 574 -14.84 0.58 -7.96
CA ALA A 574 -13.83 1.54 -7.53
C ALA A 574 -12.39 1.00 -7.59
N VAL A 575 -12.17 -0.29 -7.34
CA VAL A 575 -10.85 -0.92 -7.40
C VAL A 575 -10.29 -1.09 -8.82
N VAL A 576 -11.14 -1.03 -9.86
CA VAL A 576 -10.71 -1.25 -11.27
C VAL A 576 -9.62 -0.29 -11.68
N TRP A 577 -9.84 1.03 -11.51
CA TRP A 577 -8.88 2.03 -11.95
C TRP A 577 -7.51 1.84 -11.28
N TYR A 578 -7.47 1.59 -9.97
CA TYR A 578 -6.22 1.36 -9.23
C TYR A 578 -5.43 0.17 -9.78
N ASN A 579 -6.13 -0.94 -10.10
CA ASN A 579 -5.51 -2.16 -10.59
C ASN A 579 -5.04 -2.00 -12.05
N GLU A 580 -5.90 -1.56 -12.95
CA GLU A 580 -5.59 -1.38 -14.38
C GLU A 580 -4.49 -0.34 -14.59
N TRP A 581 -4.54 0.77 -13.85
CA TRP A 581 -3.50 1.79 -13.89
C TRP A 581 -2.17 1.23 -13.36
N TRP A 582 -2.16 0.59 -12.18
CA TRP A 582 -0.91 0.09 -11.58
C TRP A 582 -0.27 -1.04 -12.39
N LYS A 583 -1.05 -2.02 -12.87
CA LYS A 583 -0.54 -3.12 -13.72
C LYS A 583 0.15 -2.61 -14.99
N LYS A 584 -0.32 -1.50 -15.54
CA LYS A 584 0.24 -0.87 -16.74
C LYS A 584 1.40 0.10 -16.44
N HIS A 585 1.36 0.78 -15.30
CA HIS A 585 2.24 1.93 -14.98
C HIS A 585 3.11 1.77 -13.71
N ALA A 586 3.28 0.55 -13.18
CA ALA A 586 4.17 0.26 -12.06
C ALA A 586 5.65 0.63 -12.31
N ILE A 587 6.06 0.74 -13.59
CA ILE A 587 7.38 1.29 -14.00
C ILE A 587 7.47 2.82 -13.88
N ARG A 588 6.42 3.49 -13.41
CA ARG A 588 6.34 4.96 -13.20
C ARG A 588 6.62 5.78 -14.46
N ASP A 589 6.10 5.32 -15.61
CA ASP A 589 6.16 6.01 -16.89
C ASP A 589 5.13 7.15 -17.02
N ILE A 590 4.04 7.11 -16.25
CA ILE A 590 2.99 8.13 -16.19
C ILE A 590 2.64 8.45 -14.72
N VAL A 591 2.12 9.65 -14.45
CA VAL A 591 1.61 10.08 -13.14
C VAL A 591 0.16 9.60 -12.95
N PRO A 592 -0.28 9.15 -11.75
CA PRO A 592 -1.67 8.78 -11.53
C PRO A 592 -2.63 9.95 -11.77
N SER A 593 -3.78 9.66 -12.39
CA SER A 593 -4.88 10.61 -12.59
C SER A 593 -5.46 11.08 -11.26
N VAL A 594 -5.44 12.40 -11.02
CA VAL A 594 -5.91 13.01 -9.77
C VAL A 594 -7.43 12.88 -9.65
N ALA A 595 -8.17 13.06 -10.76
CA ALA A 595 -9.62 12.87 -10.78
C ALA A 595 -10.00 11.44 -10.40
N ASP A 596 -9.35 10.43 -10.97
CA ASP A 596 -9.74 9.04 -10.75
C ASP A 596 -9.40 8.56 -9.33
N MET A 597 -8.28 9.01 -8.74
CA MET A 597 -8.00 8.79 -7.31
C MET A 597 -9.12 9.39 -6.44
N TYR A 598 -9.48 10.65 -6.67
CA TYR A 598 -10.51 11.34 -5.89
C TYR A 598 -11.90 10.70 -6.04
N LEU A 599 -12.32 10.41 -7.28
CA LEU A 599 -13.63 9.82 -7.55
C LEU A 599 -13.75 8.43 -6.92
N ASN A 600 -12.82 7.52 -7.19
CA ASN A 600 -12.90 6.16 -6.64
C ASN A 600 -12.75 6.15 -5.11
N GLY A 601 -11.88 6.99 -4.53
CA GLY A 601 -11.75 7.15 -3.08
C GLY A 601 -13.03 7.62 -2.39
N ARG A 602 -13.74 8.58 -3.00
CA ARG A 602 -15.04 9.07 -2.54
C ARG A 602 -16.08 7.96 -2.49
N GLU A 603 -16.09 7.05 -3.45
CA GLU A 603 -17.07 5.95 -3.50
C GLU A 603 -16.76 4.83 -2.50
N VAL A 604 -15.48 4.60 -2.17
CA VAL A 604 -15.08 3.74 -1.04
C VAL A 604 -15.62 4.32 0.27
N TYR A 605 -15.38 5.60 0.56
CA TYR A 605 -15.89 6.23 1.78
C TYR A 605 -17.42 6.29 1.84
N LYS A 606 -18.10 6.61 0.73
CA LYS A 606 -19.58 6.51 0.66
C LYS A 606 -20.08 5.09 0.92
N PHE A 607 -19.36 4.04 0.49
CA PHE A 607 -19.73 2.68 0.82
C PHE A 607 -19.62 2.45 2.34
N LEU A 608 -18.51 2.89 2.96
CA LEU A 608 -18.31 2.77 4.41
C LEU A 608 -19.38 3.54 5.21
N ASP A 609 -19.74 4.76 4.81
CA ASP A 609 -20.83 5.54 5.41
C ASP A 609 -22.20 4.85 5.23
N ASP A 610 -22.54 4.42 4.00
CA ASP A 610 -23.80 3.70 3.70
C ASP A 610 -23.96 2.41 4.55
N ILE A 611 -22.86 1.73 4.88
CA ILE A 611 -22.86 0.53 5.75
C ILE A 611 -22.44 0.83 7.20
N GLY A 612 -22.40 2.09 7.62
CA GLY A 612 -22.13 2.51 9.00
C GLY A 612 -20.82 1.98 9.57
N LEU A 613 -19.73 2.04 8.79
CA LEU A 613 -18.36 1.75 9.21
C LEU A 613 -17.44 3.00 9.20
N ASP A 614 -17.84 4.10 8.54
CA ASP A 614 -17.26 5.44 8.70
C ASP A 614 -17.79 6.08 10.01
N GLU A 615 -16.93 6.73 10.80
CA GLU A 615 -17.37 7.62 11.88
C GLU A 615 -16.85 9.07 11.68
N PRO A 616 -17.69 9.99 11.17
CA PRO A 616 -17.27 11.34 10.80
C PRO A 616 -16.52 12.09 11.92
N GLY A 617 -15.24 12.37 11.67
CA GLY A 617 -14.35 13.09 12.59
C GLY A 617 -13.49 12.19 13.49
N LYS A 618 -13.52 10.87 13.29
CA LYS A 618 -12.45 9.95 13.66
C LYS A 618 -11.67 9.57 12.40
N GLU A 619 -10.41 9.18 12.59
CA GLU A 619 -9.57 8.61 11.53
C GLU A 619 -9.56 7.09 11.71
N GLU A 620 -10.08 6.33 10.74
CA GLU A 620 -10.04 4.86 10.80
C GLU A 620 -8.63 4.32 10.56
N THR A 621 -8.34 3.10 11.06
CA THR A 621 -7.17 2.33 10.60
C THR A 621 -7.61 1.46 9.43
N LEU A 622 -7.11 1.71 8.23
CA LEU A 622 -7.43 0.94 7.03
C LEU A 622 -6.23 0.05 6.66
N ILE A 623 -6.38 -1.27 6.66
CA ILE A 623 -5.29 -2.21 6.39
C ILE A 623 -5.57 -2.99 5.11
N THR A 624 -4.80 -2.75 4.05
CA THR A 624 -4.87 -3.54 2.82
C THR A 624 -3.95 -4.76 2.92
N VAL A 625 -4.51 -5.97 2.85
CA VAL A 625 -3.75 -7.23 2.77
C VAL A 625 -3.92 -7.83 1.39
N ALA A 626 -3.08 -7.40 0.45
CA ALA A 626 -3.11 -7.83 -0.95
C ALA A 626 -1.79 -7.51 -1.66
N GLY A 627 -1.46 -8.32 -2.68
CA GLY A 627 -0.34 -8.06 -3.56
C GLY A 627 -0.51 -6.77 -4.36
N GLN A 628 0.62 -6.20 -4.79
CA GLN A 628 0.65 -4.89 -5.45
C GLN A 628 -0.12 -4.84 -6.78
N PHE A 629 -0.33 -5.98 -7.44
CA PHE A 629 -1.09 -6.08 -8.69
C PHE A 629 -2.53 -6.58 -8.50
N ASP A 630 -2.88 -6.99 -7.27
CA ASP A 630 -4.20 -7.53 -6.90
C ASP A 630 -5.08 -6.44 -6.26
N ILE A 631 -4.45 -5.53 -5.49
CA ILE A 631 -4.99 -4.19 -5.21
C ILE A 631 -3.86 -3.19 -5.47
N GLY A 632 -4.02 -2.29 -6.44
CA GLY A 632 -2.99 -1.35 -6.88
C GLY A 632 -2.52 -0.39 -5.79
N ILE A 633 -1.23 -0.07 -5.76
CA ILE A 633 -0.61 0.82 -4.74
C ILE A 633 -1.25 2.22 -4.60
N PRO A 634 -1.84 2.86 -5.64
CA PRO A 634 -2.49 4.16 -5.43
C PRO A 634 -3.76 4.09 -4.56
N TRP A 635 -4.32 2.90 -4.30
CA TRP A 635 -5.45 2.67 -3.38
C TRP A 635 -5.18 3.27 -2.00
N ASP A 636 -4.09 2.84 -1.35
CA ASP A 636 -3.76 3.26 0.01
C ASP A 636 -3.43 4.76 0.08
N ARG A 637 -2.85 5.30 -1.01
CA ARG A 637 -2.52 6.72 -1.12
C ARG A 637 -3.74 7.62 -1.17
N THR A 638 -4.88 7.13 -1.63
CA THR A 638 -6.12 7.91 -1.71
C THR A 638 -6.69 8.24 -0.33
N PHE A 639 -6.41 7.44 0.71
CA PHE A 639 -6.99 7.60 2.04
C PHE A 639 -6.09 8.39 3.02
N ILE A 640 -4.91 8.84 2.58
CA ILE A 640 -4.00 9.63 3.42
C ILE A 640 -4.66 10.97 3.78
N GLY A 641 -4.81 11.23 5.08
CA GLY A 641 -5.41 12.47 5.60
C GLY A 641 -6.91 12.38 5.91
N VAL A 642 -7.55 11.23 5.67
CA VAL A 642 -8.86 10.87 6.21
C VAL A 642 -8.81 9.60 7.07
N ALA A 643 -7.85 8.71 6.81
CA ALA A 643 -7.54 7.53 7.62
C ALA A 643 -6.04 7.38 7.86
N TYR A 644 -5.69 6.36 8.64
CA TYR A 644 -4.35 5.76 8.72
C TYR A 644 -4.28 4.52 7.81
N PRO A 645 -3.95 4.67 6.50
CA PRO A 645 -3.78 3.54 5.60
C PRO A 645 -2.45 2.81 5.86
N GLY A 646 -2.52 1.48 5.93
CA GLY A 646 -1.36 0.58 5.97
C GLY A 646 -1.55 -0.57 4.99
N ARG A 647 -0.44 -1.18 4.54
CA ARG A 647 -0.48 -2.33 3.62
C ARG A 647 0.46 -3.45 4.06
N ILE A 648 0.00 -4.68 3.88
CA ILE A 648 0.81 -5.90 3.95
C ILE A 648 0.74 -6.58 2.58
N LEU A 649 1.91 -6.78 1.95
CA LEU A 649 2.03 -7.28 0.57
C LEU A 649 3.23 -8.24 0.43
N GLY A 650 3.20 -9.02 -0.65
CA GLY A 650 4.22 -10.03 -1.01
C GLY A 650 3.54 -11.23 -1.65
N THR A 651 4.13 -12.41 -1.55
CA THR A 651 3.36 -13.67 -1.70
C THR A 651 2.37 -13.83 -0.53
N PRO A 652 1.35 -14.70 -0.60
CA PRO A 652 0.52 -15.03 0.57
C PRO A 652 1.32 -15.56 1.77
N VAL A 653 2.46 -16.22 1.52
CA VAL A 653 3.38 -16.67 2.57
C VAL A 653 4.05 -15.46 3.23
N ASP A 654 4.49 -14.47 2.44
CA ASP A 654 5.01 -13.21 2.96
C ASP A 654 3.99 -12.51 3.85
N THR A 655 2.75 -12.36 3.38
CA THR A 655 1.72 -11.67 4.17
C THR A 655 1.40 -12.41 5.47
N SER A 656 1.44 -13.75 5.49
CA SER A 656 1.24 -14.53 6.72
C SER A 656 2.26 -14.20 7.81
N TYR A 657 3.56 -14.18 7.48
CA TYR A 657 4.58 -13.86 8.48
C TYR A 657 4.70 -12.35 8.74
N TRP A 658 4.35 -11.47 7.80
CA TRP A 658 4.30 -10.03 8.05
C TRP A 658 3.15 -9.65 8.97
N VAL A 659 1.96 -10.25 8.82
CA VAL A 659 0.85 -10.11 9.79
C VAL A 659 1.32 -10.57 11.18
N ALA A 660 1.89 -11.77 11.28
CA ALA A 660 2.38 -12.30 12.54
C ALA A 660 3.49 -11.40 13.15
N ARG A 661 4.43 -10.90 12.33
CA ARG A 661 5.48 -9.98 12.79
C ARG A 661 4.88 -8.68 13.33
N SER A 662 3.88 -8.08 12.67
CA SER A 662 3.18 -6.88 13.17
C SER A 662 2.45 -7.12 14.49
N VAL A 663 1.74 -8.25 14.62
CA VAL A 663 1.03 -8.65 15.84
C VAL A 663 1.97 -8.90 17.02
N PHE A 664 3.08 -9.61 16.78
CA PHE A 664 4.02 -10.04 17.81
C PHE A 664 5.21 -9.10 18.01
N TYR A 665 5.36 -8.02 17.23
CA TYR A 665 6.48 -7.06 17.35
C TYR A 665 6.74 -6.59 18.79
N PRO A 666 5.72 -6.21 19.61
CA PRO A 666 5.95 -5.79 21.00
C PRO A 666 6.55 -6.88 21.90
N ALA A 667 6.45 -8.15 21.50
CA ALA A 667 7.10 -9.27 22.16
C ALA A 667 8.47 -9.59 21.53
N ILE A 668 8.54 -9.81 20.22
CA ILE A 668 9.77 -10.28 19.57
C ILE A 668 10.88 -9.22 19.50
N ILE A 669 10.56 -7.92 19.59
CA ILE A 669 11.60 -6.88 19.62
C ILE A 669 12.63 -7.10 20.73
N PHE A 670 12.24 -7.74 21.84
CA PHE A 670 13.13 -8.10 22.96
C PHE A 670 14.19 -9.18 22.65
N VAL A 671 14.19 -9.78 21.45
CA VAL A 671 15.34 -10.60 20.99
C VAL A 671 16.37 -9.81 20.19
N ASN A 672 16.03 -8.60 19.74
CA ASN A 672 16.95 -7.75 18.98
C ASN A 672 18.16 -7.35 19.85
N PRO A 673 19.40 -7.60 19.41
CA PRO A 673 20.61 -7.21 20.15
C PRO A 673 20.68 -5.72 20.54
N ALA A 674 19.99 -4.84 19.80
CA ALA A 674 19.87 -3.41 20.10
C ALA A 674 19.22 -3.10 21.47
N LEU A 675 18.39 -4.01 22.00
CA LEU A 675 17.79 -3.90 23.34
C LEU A 675 18.67 -4.48 24.48
N SER A 676 19.92 -4.86 24.17
CA SER A 676 20.92 -5.28 25.17
C SER A 676 21.08 -4.21 26.28
N PRO A 677 20.91 -4.56 27.58
CA PRO A 677 21.17 -3.63 28.69
C PRO A 677 22.66 -3.26 28.81
N ASN A 678 23.53 -4.03 28.15
CA ASN A 678 24.95 -3.70 28.03
C ASN A 678 25.24 -2.79 26.83
N GLY A 679 24.25 -2.38 26.04
CA GLY A 679 24.43 -1.70 24.75
C GLY A 679 25.02 -2.63 23.68
N ILE A 680 25.30 -2.05 22.51
CA ILE A 680 25.89 -2.71 21.33
C ILE A 680 26.99 -1.83 20.72
N MET A 681 27.94 -2.45 19.99
CA MET A 681 29.00 -1.76 19.25
C MET A 681 28.62 -1.62 17.78
N LEU A 682 28.52 -0.40 17.27
CA LEU A 682 28.21 -0.09 15.86
C LEU A 682 29.31 0.78 15.23
N ILE A 683 29.52 0.68 13.92
CA ILE A 683 30.54 1.40 13.16
C ILE A 683 30.07 2.84 12.91
N ASN A 684 30.32 3.73 13.86
CA ASN A 684 29.89 5.12 13.70
C ASN A 684 30.78 5.87 12.72
N GLY A 685 30.15 6.65 11.83
CA GLY A 685 30.80 7.48 10.84
C GLY A 685 31.72 8.54 11.44
N SER A 686 32.71 8.95 10.64
CA SER A 686 33.66 9.99 11.03
C SER A 686 32.96 11.33 11.25
N LYS A 687 33.47 12.13 12.19
CA LYS A 687 33.00 13.49 12.45
C LYS A 687 34.01 14.50 11.88
N SER A 688 33.52 15.44 11.10
CA SER A 688 34.32 16.53 10.52
C SER A 688 33.79 17.91 10.91
N ILE A 689 34.67 18.92 10.90
CA ILE A 689 34.31 20.34 10.97
C ILE A 689 34.78 21.07 9.72
N ARG A 690 34.05 22.11 9.30
CA ARG A 690 34.45 22.93 8.16
C ARG A 690 35.48 23.98 8.59
N MET A 691 36.61 24.02 7.90
CA MET A 691 37.64 25.05 8.08
C MET A 691 37.27 26.35 7.35
N PRO A 692 37.84 27.51 7.71
CA PRO A 692 37.67 28.76 6.96
C PRO A 692 38.04 28.67 5.47
N SER A 693 38.85 27.67 5.09
CA SER A 693 39.18 27.35 3.69
C SER A 693 38.12 26.51 2.96
N GLY A 694 36.90 26.38 3.48
CA GLY A 694 35.79 25.57 2.92
C GLY A 694 35.94 24.05 3.03
N ARG A 695 37.18 23.55 3.15
CA ARG A 695 37.52 22.13 3.34
C ARG A 695 37.00 21.58 4.67
N LEU A 696 36.62 20.31 4.66
CA LEU A 696 36.34 19.53 5.87
C LEU A 696 37.66 19.05 6.50
N LYS A 697 37.74 19.12 7.83
CA LYS A 697 38.78 18.49 8.65
C LYS A 697 38.13 17.45 9.56
N ILE A 698 38.54 16.19 9.41
CA ILE A 698 38.15 15.11 10.31
C ILE A 698 38.69 15.42 11.71
N ILE A 699 37.81 15.36 12.71
CA ILE A 699 38.13 15.50 14.14
C ILE A 699 37.90 14.20 14.92
N LYS A 700 37.19 13.25 14.33
CA LYS A 700 37.01 11.87 14.81
C LYS A 700 36.92 10.96 13.58
N PRO A 701 37.79 9.97 13.37
CA PRO A 701 37.64 9.01 12.26
C PRO A 701 36.40 8.13 12.46
N SER A 702 35.99 7.38 11.43
CA SER A 702 34.99 6.32 11.59
C SER A 702 35.58 5.20 12.46
N GLN A 703 34.80 4.69 13.40
CA GLN A 703 35.25 3.68 14.38
C GLN A 703 34.06 3.01 15.06
N ASP A 704 34.25 1.81 15.63
CA ASP A 704 33.25 1.19 16.50
C ASP A 704 32.99 2.04 17.75
N GLU A 705 31.73 2.38 17.99
CA GLU A 705 31.26 3.11 19.16
C GLU A 705 30.09 2.38 19.83
N LYS A 706 29.91 2.65 21.12
CA LYS A 706 28.93 1.98 21.95
C LYS A 706 27.63 2.77 22.00
N PHE A 707 26.51 2.11 21.73
CA PHE A 707 25.17 2.70 21.72
C PHE A 707 24.16 1.87 22.52
N TYR A 708 23.10 2.55 22.98
CA TYR A 708 21.95 1.99 23.68
C TYR A 708 20.68 2.32 22.90
N TYR A 709 19.92 1.28 22.54
CA TYR A 709 18.71 1.42 21.72
C TYR A 709 18.95 2.23 20.42
N PRO A 710 20.01 1.91 19.63
CA PRO A 710 20.43 2.74 18.52
C PRO A 710 19.40 2.84 17.39
N VAL A 711 19.17 4.06 16.91
CA VAL A 711 18.66 4.33 15.56
C VAL A 711 19.85 4.57 14.64
N LEU A 712 19.92 3.83 13.54
CA LEU A 712 20.95 3.99 12.51
C LEU A 712 20.47 5.00 11.47
N ASN A 713 21.32 5.97 11.12
CA ASN A 713 20.96 7.09 10.25
C ASN A 713 21.89 7.14 9.03
N SER A 714 21.31 7.02 7.84
CA SER A 714 22.00 7.01 6.55
C SER A 714 21.62 8.22 5.70
N TRP A 715 22.24 9.35 6.06
CA TRP A 715 22.03 10.65 5.41
C TRP A 715 22.97 10.85 4.23
N ILE A 716 22.50 10.47 3.06
CA ILE A 716 23.26 10.53 1.81
C ILE A 716 22.84 11.78 1.03
N THR A 717 21.53 11.95 0.79
CA THR A 717 20.97 13.17 0.19
C THR A 717 19.79 13.63 1.04
N TYR A 718 19.90 14.77 1.73
CA TYR A 718 18.90 15.22 2.70
C TYR A 718 18.65 16.72 2.61
N SER A 719 17.51 17.16 3.14
CA SER A 719 17.17 18.57 3.31
C SER A 719 18.01 19.15 4.46
N HIS A 720 18.47 20.39 4.34
CA HIS A 720 19.20 21.01 5.44
C HIS A 720 18.86 22.49 5.63
N ARG A 721 18.03 22.74 6.66
CA ARG A 721 17.60 24.07 7.12
C ARG A 721 16.92 24.85 6.00
N PHE A 722 15.88 24.26 5.42
CA PHE A 722 15.24 24.80 4.23
C PHE A 722 14.70 26.22 4.44
N ASN A 723 13.81 26.42 5.41
CA ASN A 723 13.15 27.71 5.62
C ASN A 723 14.08 28.78 6.17
N GLU A 724 15.13 28.39 6.91
CA GLU A 724 16.17 29.33 7.32
C GLU A 724 17.13 29.70 6.18
N ARG A 725 17.58 28.74 5.36
CA ARG A 725 18.72 28.91 4.44
C ARG A 725 18.34 28.78 2.98
N ALA A 726 17.83 27.62 2.56
CA ALA A 726 17.57 27.33 1.14
C ALA A 726 16.47 28.23 0.54
N SER A 727 15.46 28.60 1.34
CA SER A 727 14.39 29.54 0.99
C SER A 727 14.92 30.88 0.44
N LYS A 728 16.05 31.37 0.96
CA LYS A 728 16.69 32.62 0.52
C LYS A 728 17.34 32.49 -0.87
N TYR A 729 17.67 31.27 -1.29
CA TYR A 729 18.15 30.98 -2.64
C TYR A 729 16.97 30.78 -3.60
N TRP A 730 15.95 30.02 -3.19
CA TRP A 730 14.78 29.72 -4.04
C TRP A 730 13.74 30.85 -4.11
N GLY A 731 13.80 31.84 -3.21
CA GLY A 731 12.89 33.00 -3.21
C GLY A 731 11.56 32.79 -2.48
N PHE A 732 11.31 31.60 -1.92
CA PHE A 732 10.08 31.27 -1.19
C PHE A 732 10.35 30.47 0.09
N ASN A 733 9.45 30.58 1.07
CA ASN A 733 9.40 29.69 2.23
C ASN A 733 8.38 28.57 1.97
N TYR A 734 8.63 27.38 2.49
CA TYR A 734 7.64 26.33 2.62
C TYR A 734 6.69 26.63 3.78
N THR A 735 5.39 26.50 3.52
CA THR A 735 4.31 26.62 4.51
C THR A 735 3.40 25.40 4.34
N CYS A 736 3.09 24.72 5.44
CA CYS A 736 2.20 23.56 5.49
C CYS A 736 0.76 23.95 5.12
N ALA A 737 -0.07 22.95 4.78
CA ALA A 737 -1.47 23.16 4.37
C ALA A 737 -2.36 23.78 5.47
N ASP A 738 -1.97 23.65 6.75
CA ASP A 738 -2.59 24.27 7.92
C ASP A 738 -2.12 25.71 8.19
N GLY A 739 -1.24 26.25 7.35
CA GLY A 739 -0.68 27.61 7.45
C GLY A 739 0.57 27.71 8.32
N ILE A 740 1.10 26.62 8.88
CA ILE A 740 2.34 26.64 9.67
C ILE A 740 3.53 26.87 8.74
N THR A 741 4.40 27.82 9.06
CA THR A 741 5.70 28.02 8.39
C THR A 741 6.83 27.50 9.30
N PRO A 742 7.37 26.29 9.03
CA PRO A 742 8.48 25.70 9.78
C PRO A 742 9.68 26.64 9.94
N TYR A 743 10.50 26.43 10.97
CA TYR A 743 11.52 27.37 11.47
C TYR A 743 10.97 28.68 12.04
N TYR A 744 9.96 29.32 11.43
CA TYR A 744 9.49 30.65 11.81
C TYR A 744 8.45 30.62 12.93
N ASP A 745 7.41 29.80 12.80
CA ASP A 745 6.25 29.86 13.68
C ASP A 745 6.43 29.10 15.01
N PRO A 746 5.88 29.62 16.13
CA PRO A 746 5.95 28.96 17.43
C PRO A 746 5.13 27.67 17.43
N SER A 747 5.62 26.66 18.13
CA SER A 747 4.90 25.40 18.34
C SER A 747 4.24 25.39 19.71
N THR A 748 3.04 24.81 19.77
CA THR A 748 2.32 24.52 21.02
C THR A 748 2.76 23.18 21.64
N ASN A 749 3.53 22.36 20.93
CA ASN A 749 3.95 21.03 21.38
C ASN A 749 5.20 21.11 22.28
N PRO A 750 5.16 20.65 23.55
CA PRO A 750 6.32 20.71 24.45
C PRO A 750 7.54 19.91 23.97
N ILE A 751 7.33 18.90 23.11
CA ILE A 751 8.40 18.10 22.51
C ILE A 751 9.30 18.94 21.58
N ASP A 752 8.84 20.08 21.09
CA ASP A 752 9.59 20.98 20.19
C ASP A 752 10.47 21.98 20.95
N ASN A 753 10.34 22.05 22.28
CA ASN A 753 11.10 22.99 23.10
C ASN A 753 12.62 22.83 22.88
N ASN A 754 13.24 23.91 22.40
CA ASN A 754 14.65 24.06 22.03
C ASN A 754 15.13 23.22 20.82
N VAL A 755 14.24 22.79 19.91
CA VAL A 755 14.66 22.10 18.66
C VAL A 755 15.56 22.96 17.77
N LEU A 756 15.37 24.29 17.78
CA LEU A 756 16.17 25.26 17.00
C LEU A 756 17.27 25.97 17.82
N ALA A 757 17.56 25.51 19.04
CA ALA A 757 18.48 26.23 19.95
C ALA A 757 19.93 26.29 19.44
N ALA A 758 20.35 25.33 18.61
CA ALA A 758 21.64 25.35 17.92
C ALA A 758 21.81 26.55 16.97
N HIS A 759 20.69 27.10 16.47
CA HIS A 759 20.63 28.24 15.55
C HIS A 759 20.24 29.54 16.26
N GLY A 760 20.33 29.58 17.59
CA GLY A 760 20.08 30.76 18.42
C GLY A 760 18.60 31.05 18.69
N LYS A 761 17.69 30.13 18.37
CA LYS A 761 16.24 30.29 18.57
C LYS A 761 15.75 29.36 19.69
N TYR A 762 15.40 29.95 20.84
CA TYR A 762 15.09 29.25 22.09
C TYR A 762 13.58 29.23 22.39
N GLY A 763 13.08 28.12 22.96
CA GLY A 763 11.65 27.87 23.17
C GLY A 763 11.08 26.85 22.18
N ALA A 764 9.76 26.67 22.17
CA ALA A 764 9.08 25.74 21.27
C ALA A 764 8.74 26.42 19.93
N TYR A 765 9.27 25.85 18.84
CA TYR A 765 9.07 26.30 17.47
C TYR A 765 8.96 25.08 16.57
N TRP A 766 8.18 25.17 15.50
CA TRP A 766 8.12 24.08 14.52
C TRP A 766 9.49 23.86 13.89
N PRO A 767 10.02 22.61 13.88
CA PRO A 767 11.36 22.32 13.40
C PRO A 767 11.52 22.68 11.93
N ASP A 768 12.69 23.16 11.52
CA ASP A 768 12.98 23.36 10.08
C ASP A 768 13.10 21.99 9.38
N MET A 769 12.91 21.98 8.06
CA MET A 769 13.17 20.80 7.21
C MET A 769 14.69 20.59 7.16
N SER A 770 15.16 19.69 8.03
CA SER A 770 16.57 19.41 8.28
C SER A 770 16.73 18.03 8.95
N GLU A 771 16.50 16.94 8.22
CA GLU A 771 16.41 15.56 8.76
C GLU A 771 17.66 15.21 9.60
N SER A 772 18.84 15.64 9.13
CA SER A 772 20.14 15.44 9.78
C SER A 772 20.33 16.11 11.15
N GLU A 773 19.42 17.02 11.55
CA GLU A 773 19.43 17.68 12.86
C GLU A 773 18.13 17.40 13.64
N THR A 774 17.00 17.47 12.96
CA THR A 774 15.65 17.31 13.51
C THR A 774 15.39 15.88 13.97
N ASN A 775 15.66 14.87 13.14
CA ASN A 775 15.36 13.47 13.51
C ASN A 775 16.23 13.02 14.70
N PRO A 776 17.57 13.24 14.70
CA PRO A 776 18.42 12.97 15.85
C PRO A 776 18.03 13.71 17.14
N PHE A 777 17.42 14.90 17.05
CA PHE A 777 16.90 15.62 18.22
C PHE A 777 15.72 14.88 18.86
N TYR A 778 14.72 14.48 18.06
CA TYR A 778 13.55 13.76 18.57
C TYR A 778 13.91 12.35 19.05
N PHE A 779 14.80 11.63 18.36
CA PHE A 779 15.29 10.32 18.82
C PHE A 779 15.93 10.39 20.21
N ARG A 780 16.80 11.39 20.45
CA ARG A 780 17.39 11.60 21.78
C ARG A 780 16.37 12.03 22.84
N LYS A 781 15.31 12.76 22.48
CA LYS A 781 14.20 13.05 23.41
C LYS A 781 13.36 11.81 23.73
N ALA A 782 13.22 10.89 22.80
CA ALA A 782 12.58 9.58 23.02
C ALA A 782 13.46 8.57 23.76
N GLY A 783 14.75 8.89 23.99
CA GLY A 783 15.69 8.05 24.75
C GLY A 783 16.56 7.11 23.89
N TYR A 784 16.55 7.28 22.58
CA TYR A 784 17.39 6.51 21.65
C TYR A 784 18.76 7.17 21.45
N ASP A 785 19.81 6.36 21.38
CA ASP A 785 21.09 6.78 20.80
C ASP A 785 21.02 6.84 19.27
N VAL A 786 21.94 7.61 18.67
CA VAL A 786 21.95 7.88 17.22
C VAL A 786 23.32 7.53 16.65
N ALA A 787 23.37 6.50 15.82
CA ALA A 787 24.54 6.11 15.03
C ALA A 787 24.38 6.60 13.58
N PHE A 788 25.49 6.92 12.89
CA PHE A 788 25.47 7.42 11.51
C PHE A 788 26.36 6.58 10.60
N THR A 789 25.84 6.08 9.48
CA THR A 789 26.64 5.41 8.44
C THR A 789 26.13 5.77 7.05
N THR A 790 27.03 6.09 6.13
CA THR A 790 26.69 6.40 4.74
C THR A 790 27.29 5.39 3.76
N ASN A 791 28.29 4.62 4.19
CA ASN A 791 28.91 3.56 3.40
C ASN A 791 28.12 2.25 3.50
N PHE A 792 27.84 1.61 2.37
CA PHE A 792 27.07 0.38 2.27
C PHE A 792 27.55 -0.72 3.23
N SER A 793 28.85 -1.04 3.22
CA SER A 793 29.39 -2.14 4.03
C SER A 793 29.29 -1.87 5.53
N ALA A 794 29.51 -0.63 5.97
CA ALA A 794 29.34 -0.25 7.37
C ALA A 794 27.85 -0.28 7.79
N THR A 795 26.95 0.24 6.95
CA THR A 795 25.50 0.22 7.21
C THR A 795 24.97 -1.20 7.31
N MET A 796 25.28 -2.07 6.35
CA MET A 796 24.79 -3.47 6.37
C MET A 796 25.36 -4.28 7.55
N GLU A 797 26.62 -4.04 7.93
CA GLU A 797 27.22 -4.65 9.13
C GLU A 797 26.49 -4.20 10.41
N ASP A 798 26.17 -2.91 10.55
CA ASP A 798 25.44 -2.39 11.72
C ASP A 798 23.98 -2.89 11.78
N LEU A 799 23.30 -3.01 10.63
CA LEU A 799 21.98 -3.64 10.56
C LEU A 799 22.01 -5.10 11.03
N ASN A 800 23.01 -5.88 10.60
CA ASN A 800 23.19 -7.27 11.00
C ASN A 800 23.58 -7.42 12.48
N ARG A 801 24.28 -6.45 13.06
CA ARG A 801 24.58 -6.41 14.50
C ARG A 801 23.32 -6.16 15.33
N GLY A 802 22.44 -5.28 14.85
CA GLY A 802 21.13 -5.01 15.43
C GLY A 802 20.92 -3.54 15.77
N VAL A 803 19.84 -2.97 15.23
CA VAL A 803 19.37 -1.60 15.46
C VAL A 803 17.87 -1.61 15.78
N ILE A 804 17.37 -0.57 16.45
CA ILE A 804 15.92 -0.43 16.71
C ILE A 804 15.18 -0.03 15.44
N MET A 805 15.80 0.87 14.67
CA MET A 805 15.26 1.46 13.46
C MET A 805 16.41 1.90 12.55
N TRP A 806 16.18 1.86 11.24
CA TRP A 806 17.09 2.42 10.24
C TRP A 806 16.35 3.52 9.50
N GLU A 807 16.94 4.71 9.52
CA GLU A 807 16.47 5.92 8.87
C GLU A 807 17.40 6.23 7.71
N GLU A 808 16.87 6.33 6.49
CA GLU A 808 17.64 6.53 5.27
C GLU A 808 17.08 7.74 4.51
N THR A 809 17.98 8.55 3.92
CA THR A 809 17.58 9.43 2.82
C THR A 809 18.68 9.45 1.77
N THR A 810 18.35 8.89 0.61
CA THR A 810 19.24 8.71 -0.53
C THR A 810 18.45 8.76 -1.84
N HIS A 811 19.16 8.82 -2.97
CA HIS A 811 18.55 8.58 -4.27
C HIS A 811 18.25 7.10 -4.47
N GLY A 812 16.97 6.76 -4.58
CA GLY A 812 16.50 5.47 -5.04
C GLY A 812 16.23 5.46 -6.55
N TRP A 813 16.40 4.30 -7.18
CA TRP A 813 16.00 4.03 -8.56
C TRP A 813 15.19 2.73 -8.62
N HIS A 814 14.12 2.69 -9.41
CA HIS A 814 13.09 1.65 -9.29
C HIS A 814 13.37 0.35 -10.07
N LEU A 815 14.27 0.37 -11.07
CA LEU A 815 14.62 -0.84 -11.84
C LEU A 815 15.30 -1.90 -10.96
N HIS A 816 15.26 -3.16 -11.40
CA HIS A 816 15.76 -4.33 -10.65
C HIS A 816 15.12 -4.49 -9.25
N SER A 817 13.83 -4.17 -9.10
CA SER A 817 13.09 -4.15 -7.82
C SER A 817 13.53 -3.11 -6.79
N GLY A 818 14.18 -2.04 -7.23
CA GLY A 818 14.64 -0.99 -6.34
C GLY A 818 16.12 -1.13 -6.01
N VAL A 819 16.86 -0.07 -6.26
CA VAL A 819 18.25 0.10 -5.83
C VAL A 819 18.38 1.44 -5.11
N LEU A 820 19.26 1.47 -4.11
CA LEU A 820 19.53 2.63 -3.27
C LEU A 820 20.99 3.04 -3.45
N ALA A 821 21.25 4.34 -3.64
CA ALA A 821 22.61 4.85 -3.74
C ALA A 821 23.29 4.87 -2.36
N PHE A 822 24.56 4.49 -2.30
CA PHE A 822 25.40 4.52 -1.08
C PHE A 822 26.66 5.38 -1.29
N TRP A 823 27.25 5.88 -0.21
CA TRP A 823 28.51 6.62 -0.28
C TRP A 823 29.69 5.68 -0.63
N ASP A 824 30.34 5.98 -1.76
CA ASP A 824 31.61 5.38 -2.18
C ASP A 824 32.69 6.47 -2.30
N PRO A 825 33.73 6.49 -1.43
CA PRO A 825 34.85 7.44 -1.52
C PRO A 825 35.72 7.25 -2.78
N TYR A 826 35.59 6.13 -3.47
CA TYR A 826 36.35 5.77 -4.67
C TYR A 826 35.46 5.62 -5.92
N GLY A 827 34.20 6.06 -5.82
CA GLY A 827 33.18 5.87 -6.84
C GLY A 827 33.58 6.38 -8.22
N VAL A 828 33.15 5.64 -9.24
CA VAL A 828 33.25 6.04 -10.66
C VAL A 828 32.63 7.44 -10.83
N PRO A 829 33.20 8.33 -11.66
CA PRO A 829 32.88 9.75 -11.59
C PRO A 829 31.38 10.01 -11.66
N GLY A 830 30.91 10.91 -10.79
CA GLY A 830 29.58 11.49 -10.93
C GLY A 830 29.37 12.06 -12.33
N PHE A 831 28.09 12.26 -12.66
CA PHE A 831 27.60 12.92 -13.87
C PHE A 831 28.62 13.87 -14.52
N VAL A 832 28.85 13.72 -15.83
CA VAL A 832 29.83 14.48 -16.65
C VAL A 832 31.26 13.90 -16.66
N GLY A 833 31.57 12.80 -15.97
CA GLY A 833 32.94 12.23 -15.99
C GLY A 833 33.96 13.11 -15.24
N ILE A 834 33.47 14.16 -14.57
CA ILE A 834 34.22 14.98 -13.65
C ILE A 834 34.23 14.21 -12.34
N ASN A 835 35.41 13.88 -11.84
CA ASN A 835 35.50 13.36 -10.49
C ASN A 835 35.21 14.50 -9.49
N ILE A 836 33.93 14.73 -9.21
CA ILE A 836 33.46 15.48 -8.05
C ILE A 836 33.56 14.58 -6.80
N SER A 837 34.65 13.82 -6.70
CA SER A 837 35.25 13.52 -5.40
C SER A 837 35.46 14.87 -4.72
N LEU A 838 34.51 15.22 -3.84
CA LEU A 838 34.75 16.13 -2.75
C LEU A 838 36.10 15.80 -2.09
N PRO A 839 36.79 16.75 -1.43
CA PRO A 839 38.12 16.53 -0.85
C PRO A 839 38.19 15.47 0.28
N THR A 840 37.14 14.68 0.48
CA THR A 840 36.94 13.64 1.48
C THR A 840 37.33 12.27 0.92
N VAL A 841 38.60 11.90 1.09
CA VAL A 841 39.10 10.50 1.04
C VAL A 841 38.60 9.64 2.21
N GLU A 842 37.43 9.97 2.75
CA GLU A 842 36.87 9.44 3.99
C GLU A 842 35.90 8.29 3.67
N PRO A 843 36.16 7.05 4.13
CA PRO A 843 35.36 5.92 3.73
C PRO A 843 33.92 5.90 4.25
N ASN A 844 33.68 6.44 5.45
CA ASN A 844 32.35 6.45 6.06
C ASN A 844 32.13 7.78 6.80
N PRO A 845 31.88 8.89 6.08
CA PRO A 845 31.56 10.16 6.70
C PRO A 845 30.14 10.13 7.27
N TRP A 846 29.92 10.80 8.40
CA TRP A 846 28.56 10.99 8.92
C TRP A 846 27.69 11.93 8.04
N ARG A 847 28.30 12.58 7.04
CA ARG A 847 27.69 13.50 6.07
C ARG A 847 28.36 13.29 4.71
N GLY A 848 27.66 12.65 3.77
CA GLY A 848 28.22 12.34 2.45
C GLY A 848 28.40 13.57 1.54
N TYR A 849 27.37 14.41 1.43
CA TYR A 849 27.23 15.31 0.27
C TYR A 849 27.60 16.80 0.47
N GLU A 850 28.01 17.24 1.67
CA GLU A 850 28.12 18.69 1.94
C GLU A 850 29.26 19.43 1.20
N LEU A 851 28.96 19.85 -0.03
CA LEU A 851 29.72 20.84 -0.81
C LEU A 851 29.63 22.21 -0.16
N TYR A 852 30.77 22.87 0.07
CA TYR A 852 30.74 24.30 0.38
C TYR A 852 30.53 25.11 -0.89
N LEU A 853 29.31 25.56 -1.10
CA LEU A 853 28.97 26.58 -2.08
C LEU A 853 28.86 27.95 -1.36
N PRO A 854 29.49 29.03 -1.85
CA PRO A 854 29.45 30.32 -1.16
C PRO A 854 28.04 30.91 -1.14
N GLY A 855 27.40 30.96 0.03
CA GLY A 855 26.24 31.80 0.39
C GLY A 855 25.06 31.78 -0.60
N TYR A 856 25.17 32.57 -1.67
CA TYR A 856 24.19 32.68 -2.76
C TYR A 856 24.19 31.49 -3.74
N LEU A 857 25.03 30.47 -3.51
CA LEU A 857 25.05 29.21 -4.26
C LEU A 857 24.64 27.99 -3.41
N ASP A 858 24.51 28.15 -2.09
CA ASP A 858 24.14 27.10 -1.12
C ASP A 858 22.61 26.92 -1.07
N GLY A 859 22.04 26.59 -2.22
CA GLY A 859 20.61 26.41 -2.44
C GLY A 859 20.17 24.96 -2.57
N SER A 860 21.02 23.99 -2.23
CA SER A 860 20.75 22.59 -2.52
C SER A 860 19.57 22.05 -1.70
N TRP A 861 18.53 21.55 -2.37
CA TRP A 861 17.58 20.59 -1.78
C TRP A 861 18.27 19.25 -1.43
N PHE A 862 19.42 18.99 -2.04
CA PHE A 862 20.28 17.84 -1.82
C PHE A 862 21.67 18.32 -1.35
N ASN A 863 21.90 18.37 -0.03
CA ASN A 863 23.17 18.78 0.59
C ASN A 863 23.74 17.66 1.49
#